data_AF-A0A954VW70-F1
#
_entry.id   AF-A0A954VW70-F1
#
_cell.length_a   1.000
_cell.length_b   1.000
_cell.length_c   1.000
_cell.angle_alpha   90.00
_cell.angle_beta   90.00
_cell.angle_gamma   90.00
#
_symmetry.space_group_name_H-M   'P 1'
#
loop_
_entity.id
_entity.type
_entity.pdbx_description
1 polymer ?
#
loop_
_entity_poly.entity_id
_entity_poly.type
_entity_poly.pdbx_seq_one_letter_code
_entity_poly.pdbx_strand_id
1 'polypeptide(L)'
;MRKFWGRMALATICLGMAIPASAEIIADSQADWSLDGIQGENGWFNGWYNYTADDDQTFAPDDFEPFINDGSAFVDFDGENHWTGNSWALYRDTDPQTGPWTSINQAGGHPNGENSLAPPSVLNSVPEEHWSVRRWVSDYSGEASLTSTLAATNTGCGNGTSVHLFQNGTLLDTLTTATANGVTNTIGATLSAGDIIDFALTPVGADAARGDSCDGSNFALVISDDPPPPPPVPPYADSAADWSITGTQGERNWFNGYFDLSLDDDGQYAMDEFVPFTNEEGEAGGPVDPFGNHWDGTKWDLIAGGAPWTEIGVNATHPNGDNNGGEQWSIRRYVANDLAGTTPMEVTWNMAKTNLNGDGVTGILFVNGQAVDQRTIAGNDGSGVSRTFYLNAEPGDVIDLALTPVGVTNTGDGSDGSVNQLTLRTELPDGDLYNPSDVIYADSFAEFSGTQGQDNWFYGFYDQRADVEDGDGVYAAEDFVPYLNDGSELIEQDAFFWEDSENHWSGSAWDIVDNGVAGTGPWTATTAPGGHPAANGQGTPEVHWAMRRWVSEVDGEVRVDGILNNISASGDGTVGRIFLDGEEVWSSASNGNAVPVDLILNVSEGSILDFAIDPDGAGNFNPDDPFSLDLIADGSDGTTFSFVIGNVNRFTATGGGLTGDFNNDGSVTTADLDVMVLGNAAYDVTGDGAADAADLSEMVTNLIGTWIGDSNGDGEFSSGDFVQVFGVGKFETGEAATWSEGDWNLDGEFTTSDFVAAFTEGGYELGPRAGVSAVPEPTGFVVLLTSLCGLTMFRRRR
;
A
#
# COMPACT_ATOMS: atom_id res chain seq x y z
N MET A 1 -16.83 -72.04 -14.51
CA MET A 1 -15.65 -72.67 -13.88
C MET A 1 -14.61 -71.59 -13.62
N ARG A 2 -14.04 -71.58 -12.42
CA ARG A 2 -13.15 -70.56 -11.84
C ARG A 2 -11.90 -70.23 -12.70
N LYS A 3 -11.44 -68.96 -12.65
CA LYS A 3 -10.08 -68.49 -12.28
C LYS A 3 -9.92 -66.99 -12.67
N PHE A 4 -9.80 -66.04 -11.75
CA PHE A 4 -8.60 -65.59 -11.00
C PHE A 4 -7.51 -64.94 -11.86
N TRP A 5 -7.48 -63.60 -11.94
CA TRP A 5 -6.33 -62.66 -12.07
C TRP A 5 -6.88 -61.32 -11.51
N GLY A 6 -6.46 -60.79 -10.37
CA GLY A 6 -5.13 -60.23 -10.09
C GLY A 6 -5.26 -58.69 -10.04
N ARG A 7 -5.84 -58.13 -8.97
CA ARG A 7 -5.90 -56.68 -8.74
C ARG A 7 -4.55 -56.23 -8.16
N MET A 8 -3.82 -55.45 -8.95
CA MET A 8 -2.66 -54.68 -8.49
C MET A 8 -3.22 -53.35 -7.97
N ALA A 9 -3.14 -53.14 -6.66
CA ALA A 9 -3.51 -51.87 -6.04
C ALA A 9 -2.36 -50.88 -6.27
N LEU A 10 -2.61 -49.87 -7.10
CA LEU A 10 -1.82 -48.64 -7.09
C LEU A 10 -2.41 -47.80 -5.96
N ALA A 11 -1.68 -47.68 -4.85
CA ALA A 11 -2.01 -46.76 -3.79
C ALA A 11 -1.62 -45.36 -4.26
N THR A 12 -2.57 -44.64 -4.84
CA THR A 12 -2.47 -43.19 -4.98
C THR A 12 -2.62 -42.63 -3.57
N ILE A 13 -1.52 -42.16 -2.99
CA ILE A 13 -1.54 -41.27 -1.84
C ILE A 13 -2.05 -39.93 -2.40
N CYS A 14 -3.36 -39.74 -2.37
CA CYS A 14 -3.91 -38.40 -2.42
C CYS A 14 -3.62 -37.77 -1.06
N LEU A 15 -2.56 -36.97 -0.98
CA LEU A 15 -2.55 -35.87 -0.03
C LEU A 15 -3.77 -35.02 -0.42
N GLY A 16 -4.84 -35.12 0.36
CA GLY A 16 -5.89 -34.12 0.31
C GLY A 16 -5.25 -32.86 0.86
N MET A 17 -4.79 -31.97 -0.03
CA MET A 17 -4.81 -30.56 0.29
C MET A 17 -6.26 -30.25 0.66
N ALA A 18 -6.49 -29.93 1.93
CA ALA A 18 -7.69 -29.22 2.30
C ALA A 18 -7.60 -27.91 1.53
N ILE A 19 -8.35 -27.82 0.43
CA ILE A 19 -8.65 -26.53 -0.18
C ILE A 19 -9.34 -25.76 0.95
N PRO A 20 -8.83 -24.60 1.40
CA PRO A 20 -9.58 -23.78 2.35
C PRO A 20 -10.98 -23.61 1.76
N ALA A 21 -12.01 -23.85 2.57
CA ALA A 21 -13.36 -23.54 2.13
C ALA A 21 -13.36 -22.07 1.70
N SER A 22 -13.81 -21.78 0.48
CA SER A 22 -13.98 -20.39 0.05
C SER A 22 -14.94 -19.70 1.02
N ALA A 23 -14.57 -18.53 1.54
CA ALA A 23 -15.42 -17.73 2.39
C ALA A 23 -16.84 -17.61 1.80
N GLU A 24 -17.85 -17.81 2.64
CA GLU A 24 -19.25 -17.67 2.31
C GLU A 24 -19.65 -16.18 2.43
N ILE A 25 -20.18 -15.62 1.34
CA ILE A 25 -20.78 -14.29 1.37
C ILE A 25 -22.13 -14.42 2.11
N ILE A 26 -22.25 -13.72 3.22
CA ILE A 26 -23.44 -13.68 4.07
C ILE A 26 -24.44 -12.66 3.51
N ALA A 27 -23.97 -11.50 3.07
CA ALA A 27 -24.80 -10.46 2.46
C ALA A 27 -23.98 -9.60 1.48
N ASP A 28 -24.58 -9.19 0.37
CA ASP A 28 -23.96 -8.31 -0.63
C ASP A 28 -24.98 -7.29 -1.11
N SER A 29 -24.76 -6.02 -0.76
CA SER A 29 -25.69 -4.92 -1.05
C SER A 29 -26.01 -4.70 -2.54
N GLN A 30 -25.15 -5.15 -3.46
CA GLN A 30 -25.38 -5.07 -4.90
C GLN A 30 -26.01 -6.35 -5.45
N ALA A 31 -25.51 -7.52 -5.05
CA ALA A 31 -26.01 -8.80 -5.53
C ALA A 31 -27.41 -9.11 -4.98
N ASP A 32 -27.68 -8.70 -3.74
CA ASP A 32 -28.97 -8.90 -3.06
C ASP A 32 -30.01 -7.81 -3.39
N TRP A 33 -29.67 -6.87 -4.28
CA TRP A 33 -30.52 -5.73 -4.61
C TRP A 33 -31.91 -6.15 -5.11
N SER A 34 -32.94 -5.55 -4.50
CA SER A 34 -34.32 -5.75 -4.90
C SER A 34 -34.62 -5.12 -6.28
N LEU A 35 -34.97 -5.94 -7.27
CA LEU A 35 -35.37 -5.47 -8.60
C LEU A 35 -36.78 -4.85 -8.66
N ASP A 36 -37.64 -5.14 -7.68
CA ASP A 36 -39.04 -4.71 -7.65
C ASP A 36 -39.34 -3.61 -6.61
N GLY A 37 -38.30 -3.09 -5.94
CA GLY A 37 -38.40 -2.09 -4.87
C GLY A 37 -39.06 -2.61 -3.59
N ILE A 38 -38.79 -3.85 -3.20
CA ILE A 38 -39.27 -4.46 -1.96
C ILE A 38 -38.28 -4.14 -0.83
N GLN A 39 -38.80 -3.61 0.28
CA GLN A 39 -38.02 -3.41 1.51
C GLN A 39 -37.88 -4.73 2.28
N GLY A 40 -36.69 -5.01 2.80
CA GLY A 40 -36.38 -6.19 3.60
C GLY A 40 -36.08 -7.47 2.81
N GLU A 41 -35.95 -7.39 1.47
CA GLU A 41 -35.53 -8.53 0.65
C GLU A 41 -34.08 -8.89 0.98
N ASN A 42 -33.81 -10.16 1.28
CA ASN A 42 -32.50 -10.67 1.76
C ASN A 42 -31.95 -9.90 2.98
N GLY A 43 -32.82 -9.34 3.81
CA GLY A 43 -32.44 -8.55 4.99
C GLY A 43 -32.09 -7.10 4.71
N TRP A 44 -32.09 -6.65 3.43
CA TRP A 44 -31.72 -5.30 3.04
C TRP A 44 -32.91 -4.34 3.01
N PHE A 45 -32.71 -3.16 3.58
CA PHE A 45 -33.59 -2.01 3.55
C PHE A 45 -32.84 -0.81 2.98
N ASN A 46 -33.51 0.01 2.18
CA ASN A 46 -32.92 1.22 1.61
C ASN A 46 -33.70 2.44 2.09
N GLY A 47 -33.00 3.46 2.55
CA GLY A 47 -33.61 4.63 3.15
C GLY A 47 -32.66 5.81 3.16
N TRP A 48 -32.97 6.75 4.04
CA TRP A 48 -32.22 7.98 4.18
C TRP A 48 -32.26 8.44 5.63
N TYR A 49 -31.36 9.36 5.96
CA TYR A 49 -31.29 10.02 7.26
C TYR A 49 -31.20 11.53 7.05
N ASN A 50 -31.92 12.31 7.87
CA ASN A 50 -31.95 13.77 7.78
C ASN A 50 -31.02 14.41 8.82
N TYR A 51 -29.76 14.61 8.44
CA TYR A 51 -28.75 15.17 9.33
C TYR A 51 -29.11 16.59 9.81
N THR A 52 -29.69 17.43 8.95
CA THR A 52 -30.06 18.81 9.32
C THR A 52 -31.25 18.86 10.29
N ALA A 53 -32.17 17.90 10.20
CA ALA A 53 -33.35 17.84 11.06
C ALA A 53 -33.08 17.13 12.40
N ASP A 54 -31.96 16.41 12.51
CA ASP A 54 -31.54 15.74 13.73
C ASP A 54 -30.92 16.74 14.74
N ASP A 55 -31.42 16.70 15.97
CA ASP A 55 -31.08 17.66 17.02
C ASP A 55 -29.65 17.48 17.55
N ASP A 56 -29.15 16.24 17.60
CA ASP A 56 -27.79 15.94 18.07
C ASP A 56 -26.80 15.59 16.95
N GLN A 57 -27.30 15.49 15.72
CA GLN A 57 -26.51 15.26 14.51
C GLN A 57 -25.68 13.98 14.58
N THR A 58 -26.18 12.98 15.29
CA THR A 58 -25.52 11.69 15.50
C THR A 58 -26.46 10.58 15.06
N PHE A 59 -26.08 9.89 13.97
CA PHE A 59 -26.89 8.81 13.45
C PHE A 59 -27.09 7.69 14.49
N ALA A 60 -28.34 7.40 14.82
CA ALA A 60 -28.77 6.22 15.56
C ALA A 60 -29.73 5.37 14.72
N PRO A 61 -29.94 4.08 15.08
CA PRO A 61 -30.75 3.19 14.26
C PRO A 61 -32.20 3.64 14.05
N ASP A 62 -32.74 4.41 15.01
CA ASP A 62 -34.09 4.97 14.96
C ASP A 62 -34.22 6.16 14.00
N ASP A 63 -33.12 6.77 13.56
CA ASP A 63 -33.13 7.92 12.64
C ASP A 63 -33.19 7.52 11.15
N PHE A 64 -33.08 6.22 10.88
CA PHE A 64 -33.23 5.68 9.53
C PHE A 64 -34.69 5.74 9.07
N GLU A 65 -34.93 6.48 7.99
CA GLU A 65 -36.23 6.60 7.35
C GLU A 65 -36.26 5.75 6.07
N PRO A 66 -37.04 4.65 6.02
CA PRO A 66 -37.08 3.79 4.85
C PRO A 66 -37.75 4.50 3.65
N PHE A 67 -37.24 4.25 2.45
CA PHE A 67 -37.94 4.67 1.23
C PHE A 67 -39.26 3.89 1.08
N ILE A 68 -40.31 4.56 0.61
CA ILE A 68 -41.66 4.01 0.51
C ILE A 68 -41.91 3.52 -0.92
N ASN A 69 -42.47 2.33 -1.09
CA ASN A 69 -43.01 1.86 -2.38
C ASN A 69 -44.48 1.45 -2.20
N ASP A 70 -45.39 2.27 -2.71
CA ASP A 70 -46.83 2.02 -2.65
C ASP A 70 -47.37 1.23 -3.88
N GLY A 71 -46.48 0.89 -4.83
CA GLY A 71 -46.81 0.20 -6.08
C GLY A 71 -47.36 1.11 -7.19
N SER A 72 -47.38 2.44 -6.99
CA SER A 72 -47.74 3.40 -8.03
C SER A 72 -46.59 3.59 -9.04
N ALA A 73 -46.93 3.99 -10.26
CA ALA A 73 -45.95 4.15 -11.35
C ALA A 73 -45.21 5.50 -11.32
N PHE A 74 -45.50 6.35 -10.34
CA PHE A 74 -44.97 7.71 -10.25
C PHE A 74 -44.39 7.93 -8.86
N VAL A 75 -43.19 8.51 -8.81
CA VAL A 75 -42.68 9.14 -7.59
C VAL A 75 -43.47 10.45 -7.46
N ASP A 76 -44.39 10.52 -6.50
CA ASP A 76 -45.27 11.68 -6.31
C ASP A 76 -44.70 12.64 -5.26
N PHE A 77 -45.05 13.92 -5.39
CA PHE A 77 -44.53 15.04 -4.61
C PHE A 77 -44.98 15.05 -3.14
N ASP A 78 -45.91 14.17 -2.76
CA ASP A 78 -46.48 14.04 -1.42
C ASP A 78 -45.85 12.91 -0.58
N GLY A 79 -44.83 12.23 -1.11
CA GLY A 79 -44.07 11.20 -0.37
C GLY A 79 -44.74 9.83 -0.33
N GLU A 80 -45.74 9.57 -1.18
CA GLU A 80 -46.43 8.27 -1.21
C GLU A 80 -45.59 7.15 -1.87
N ASN A 81 -44.65 7.49 -2.77
CA ASN A 81 -43.78 6.52 -3.45
C ASN A 81 -42.41 7.11 -3.82
N HIS A 82 -41.34 6.37 -3.54
CA HIS A 82 -39.94 6.72 -3.82
C HIS A 82 -39.29 5.76 -4.83
N TRP A 83 -39.98 4.69 -5.25
CA TRP A 83 -39.42 3.73 -6.20
C TRP A 83 -39.62 4.18 -7.66
N THR A 84 -38.53 4.26 -8.42
CA THR A 84 -38.54 4.70 -9.82
C THR A 84 -38.70 3.56 -10.83
N GLY A 85 -38.59 2.30 -10.36
CA GLY A 85 -38.51 1.09 -11.18
C GLY A 85 -37.12 0.46 -11.22
N ASN A 86 -36.07 1.21 -10.92
CA ASN A 86 -34.69 0.70 -10.82
C ASN A 86 -33.84 1.40 -9.75
N SER A 87 -34.38 2.42 -9.08
CA SER A 87 -33.72 3.16 -8.01
C SER A 87 -34.75 3.68 -7.00
N TRP A 88 -34.29 3.96 -5.79
CA TRP A 88 -34.99 4.75 -4.81
C TRP A 88 -34.56 6.21 -4.95
N ALA A 89 -35.51 7.13 -4.97
CA ALA A 89 -35.25 8.56 -4.97
C ALA A 89 -36.30 9.26 -4.10
N LEU A 90 -35.84 10.10 -3.16
CA LEU A 90 -36.73 10.87 -2.29
C LEU A 90 -37.56 11.87 -3.12
N TYR A 91 -37.01 12.34 -4.24
CA TYR A 91 -37.69 13.25 -5.14
C TYR A 91 -37.40 12.97 -6.61
N ARG A 92 -38.36 13.28 -7.48
CA ARG A 92 -38.20 13.21 -8.93
C ARG A 92 -38.52 14.58 -9.55
N ASP A 93 -37.57 15.50 -9.46
CA ASP A 93 -37.58 16.70 -10.31
C ASP A 93 -36.72 16.46 -11.56
N THR A 94 -37.14 17.03 -12.68
CA THR A 94 -36.39 17.04 -13.94
C THR A 94 -35.46 18.26 -14.03
N ASP A 95 -35.52 19.16 -13.05
CA ASP A 95 -34.61 20.29 -12.94
C ASP A 95 -33.34 19.88 -12.17
N PRO A 96 -32.16 19.90 -12.82
CA PRO A 96 -30.90 19.55 -12.16
C PRO A 96 -30.44 20.58 -11.11
N GLN A 97 -31.20 21.66 -10.86
CA GLN A 97 -30.88 22.69 -9.87
C GLN A 97 -31.73 22.59 -8.58
N THR A 98 -32.69 21.66 -8.50
CA THR A 98 -33.60 21.52 -7.36
C THR A 98 -33.40 20.16 -6.67
N GLY A 99 -33.15 20.18 -5.35
CA GLY A 99 -33.04 18.98 -4.51
C GLY A 99 -34.33 18.69 -3.74
N PRO A 100 -34.32 17.73 -2.79
CA PRO A 100 -33.17 16.91 -2.42
C PRO A 100 -32.83 15.85 -3.49
N TRP A 101 -31.54 15.62 -3.75
CA TRP A 101 -31.04 14.61 -4.71
C TRP A 101 -30.85 13.21 -4.12
N THR A 102 -31.27 13.02 -2.87
CA THR A 102 -31.15 11.79 -2.09
C THR A 102 -31.71 10.59 -2.85
N SER A 103 -30.82 9.69 -3.24
CA SER A 103 -31.17 8.52 -4.05
C SER A 103 -30.19 7.36 -3.85
N ILE A 104 -30.69 6.14 -4.09
CA ILE A 104 -29.93 4.89 -4.06
C ILE A 104 -30.35 4.02 -5.23
N ASN A 105 -29.39 3.39 -5.90
CA ASN A 105 -29.59 2.37 -6.94
C ASN A 105 -28.72 1.13 -6.63
N GLN A 106 -28.73 0.13 -7.51
CA GLN A 106 -27.99 -1.11 -7.27
C GLN A 106 -26.50 -0.89 -6.98
N ALA A 107 -25.80 -0.10 -7.79
CA ALA A 107 -24.35 0.08 -7.71
C ALA A 107 -23.90 1.32 -6.90
N GLY A 108 -24.82 2.25 -6.62
CA GLY A 108 -24.45 3.53 -6.05
C GLY A 108 -25.62 4.35 -5.52
N GLY A 109 -25.37 5.64 -5.30
CA GLY A 109 -26.36 6.57 -4.79
C GLY A 109 -25.86 8.01 -4.83
N HIS A 110 -26.68 8.89 -4.30
CA HIS A 110 -26.38 10.30 -4.17
C HIS A 110 -26.92 10.76 -2.80
N PRO A 111 -26.10 11.33 -1.91
CA PRO A 111 -26.58 12.03 -0.72
C PRO A 111 -27.16 13.40 -1.12
N ASN A 112 -27.57 14.24 -0.17
CA ASN A 112 -27.95 15.61 -0.47
C ASN A 112 -27.26 16.55 0.50
N GLY A 113 -26.60 17.60 0.02
CA GLY A 113 -26.10 18.70 0.84
C GLY A 113 -27.09 19.86 0.98
N GLU A 114 -26.80 20.78 1.90
CA GLU A 114 -27.57 22.02 2.13
C GLU A 114 -27.45 23.05 0.99
N ASN A 115 -26.75 22.72 -0.10
CA ASN A 115 -26.53 23.59 -1.26
C ASN A 115 -27.61 23.45 -2.35
N SER A 116 -28.48 22.45 -2.23
CA SER A 116 -29.60 22.24 -3.16
C SER A 116 -30.72 23.25 -2.90
N LEU A 117 -31.30 23.81 -3.98
CA LEU A 117 -32.48 24.66 -3.85
C LEU A 117 -33.71 23.79 -3.57
N ALA A 118 -34.55 24.25 -2.65
CA ALA A 118 -35.88 23.72 -2.41
C ALA A 118 -36.67 23.56 -3.73
N PRO A 119 -37.37 22.42 -3.95
CA PRO A 119 -38.14 22.23 -5.16
C PRO A 119 -39.31 23.24 -5.20
N PRO A 120 -39.64 23.87 -6.35
CA PRO A 120 -40.60 24.98 -6.46
C PRO A 120 -42.01 24.69 -5.96
N SER A 121 -42.33 23.42 -5.81
CA SER A 121 -43.58 22.81 -5.33
C SER A 121 -43.71 22.71 -3.82
N VAL A 122 -42.60 22.78 -3.08
CA VAL A 122 -42.60 22.72 -1.62
C VAL A 122 -42.48 24.14 -1.08
N LEU A 123 -43.63 24.74 -0.74
CA LEU A 123 -43.68 26.07 -0.15
C LEU A 123 -43.01 26.05 1.24
N ASN A 124 -41.92 26.79 1.39
CA ASN A 124 -41.16 27.00 2.63
C ASN A 124 -40.23 25.85 3.07
N SER A 125 -39.74 24.98 2.18
CA SER A 125 -38.62 24.10 2.55
C SER A 125 -37.33 24.89 2.72
N VAL A 126 -36.53 24.48 3.72
CA VAL A 126 -35.15 24.91 3.92
C VAL A 126 -34.23 23.90 3.22
N PRO A 127 -33.01 24.27 2.82
CA PRO A 127 -32.02 23.30 2.41
C PRO A 127 -31.73 22.33 3.56
N GLU A 128 -31.62 21.03 3.26
CA GLU A 128 -31.43 19.95 4.23
C GLU A 128 -30.33 19.01 3.75
N GLU A 129 -29.50 18.54 4.67
CA GLU A 129 -28.53 17.49 4.43
C GLU A 129 -29.17 16.12 4.66
N HIS A 130 -29.14 15.25 3.65
CA HIS A 130 -29.63 13.88 3.73
C HIS A 130 -28.53 12.89 3.39
N TRP A 131 -28.44 11.82 4.18
CA TRP A 131 -27.57 10.68 3.89
C TRP A 131 -28.37 9.57 3.24
N SER A 132 -27.79 8.92 2.26
CA SER A 132 -28.37 7.77 1.57
C SER A 132 -27.92 6.50 2.29
N VAL A 133 -28.83 5.71 2.84
CA VAL A 133 -28.50 4.60 3.75
C VAL A 133 -28.95 3.25 3.20
N ARG A 134 -28.01 2.30 3.15
CA ARG A 134 -28.30 0.86 3.00
C ARG A 134 -28.25 0.22 4.38
N ARG A 135 -29.35 -0.38 4.81
CA ARG A 135 -29.48 -1.08 6.09
C ARG A 135 -29.59 -2.58 5.85
N TRP A 136 -28.80 -3.39 6.53
CA TRP A 136 -28.98 -4.83 6.59
C TRP A 136 -29.36 -5.26 8.01
N VAL A 137 -30.35 -6.14 8.13
CA VAL A 137 -30.73 -6.76 9.40
C VAL A 137 -30.22 -8.19 9.40
N SER A 138 -29.26 -8.47 10.28
CA SER A 138 -28.54 -9.74 10.29
C SER A 138 -29.45 -10.92 10.61
N ASP A 139 -29.35 -11.98 9.83
CA ASP A 139 -29.82 -13.32 10.20
C ASP A 139 -28.67 -14.26 10.62
N TYR A 140 -27.44 -13.73 10.63
CA TYR A 140 -26.21 -14.43 10.95
C TYR A 140 -25.75 -14.18 12.39
N SER A 141 -25.09 -15.19 12.97
CA SER A 141 -24.44 -15.11 14.28
C SER A 141 -23.05 -15.71 14.22
N GLY A 142 -22.03 -14.90 14.51
CA GLY A 142 -20.62 -15.28 14.45
C GLY A 142 -19.74 -14.10 14.08
N GLU A 143 -18.43 -14.35 13.98
CA GLU A 143 -17.49 -13.40 13.40
C GLU A 143 -17.78 -13.21 11.91
N ALA A 144 -17.64 -11.97 11.44
CA ALA A 144 -17.81 -11.60 10.05
C ALA A 144 -16.82 -10.50 9.63
N SER A 145 -16.45 -10.52 8.36
CA SER A 145 -15.76 -9.42 7.68
C SER A 145 -16.77 -8.52 6.98
N LEU A 146 -16.64 -7.21 7.17
CA LEU A 146 -17.44 -6.19 6.51
C LEU A 146 -16.55 -5.38 5.57
N THR A 147 -16.65 -5.67 4.27
CA THR A 147 -15.91 -4.98 3.20
C THR A 147 -16.73 -3.84 2.63
N SER A 148 -16.28 -2.61 2.87
CA SER A 148 -16.85 -1.38 2.34
C SER A 148 -16.06 -0.91 1.12
N THR A 149 -16.76 -0.58 0.03
CA THR A 149 -16.19 0.05 -1.16
C THR A 149 -16.89 1.37 -1.45
N LEU A 150 -16.12 2.41 -1.79
CA LEU A 150 -16.61 3.73 -2.17
C LEU A 150 -15.82 4.29 -3.36
N ALA A 151 -16.49 4.78 -4.40
CA ALA A 151 -15.87 5.49 -5.51
C ALA A 151 -16.72 6.70 -5.95
N ALA A 152 -16.10 7.85 -6.16
CA ALA A 152 -16.80 9.04 -6.63
C ALA A 152 -17.14 8.90 -8.12
N THR A 153 -18.40 9.13 -8.51
CA THR A 153 -18.81 9.14 -9.93
C THR A 153 -18.74 10.55 -10.53
N ASN A 154 -18.74 11.59 -9.69
CA ASN A 154 -18.71 12.99 -10.10
C ASN A 154 -17.35 13.65 -9.82
N THR A 155 -16.28 13.20 -10.49
CA THR A 155 -14.90 13.67 -10.21
C THR A 155 -14.55 15.06 -10.76
N GLY A 156 -15.44 15.68 -11.55
CA GLY A 156 -15.19 16.98 -12.20
C GLY A 156 -15.39 18.21 -11.29
N CYS A 157 -15.86 18.02 -10.07
CA CYS A 157 -16.14 19.07 -9.09
C CYS A 157 -16.28 18.48 -7.68
N GLY A 158 -16.17 19.32 -6.65
CA GLY A 158 -16.23 18.90 -5.25
C GLY A 158 -14.90 18.43 -4.68
N ASN A 159 -14.91 18.14 -3.38
CA ASN A 159 -13.78 17.68 -2.57
C ASN A 159 -13.99 16.24 -2.08
N GLY A 160 -15.02 15.55 -2.58
CA GLY A 160 -15.26 14.13 -2.40
C GLY A 160 -16.53 13.82 -1.62
N THR A 161 -16.66 12.57 -1.20
CA THR A 161 -17.80 12.01 -0.47
C THR A 161 -17.31 10.98 0.53
N SER A 162 -18.14 10.65 1.53
CA SER A 162 -17.80 9.67 2.55
C SER A 162 -18.92 8.66 2.76
N VAL A 163 -18.55 7.46 3.22
CA VAL A 163 -19.48 6.48 3.79
C VAL A 163 -19.14 6.23 5.24
N HIS A 164 -20.17 6.02 6.05
CA HIS A 164 -20.06 5.60 7.44
C HIS A 164 -20.70 4.22 7.59
N LEU A 165 -20.01 3.31 8.27
CA LEU A 165 -20.48 1.98 8.59
C LEU A 165 -20.80 1.89 10.08
N PHE A 166 -22.03 1.49 10.43
CA PHE A 166 -22.48 1.35 11.81
C PHE A 166 -22.98 -0.06 12.11
N GLN A 167 -22.78 -0.52 13.34
CA GLN A 167 -23.46 -1.68 13.92
C GLN A 167 -24.28 -1.24 15.12
N ASN A 168 -25.60 -1.45 15.07
CA ASN A 168 -26.54 -1.07 16.12
C ASN A 168 -26.42 0.41 16.56
N GLY A 169 -26.00 1.29 15.64
CA GLY A 169 -25.78 2.72 15.89
C GLY A 169 -24.36 3.09 16.31
N THR A 170 -23.50 2.12 16.61
CA THR A 170 -22.08 2.36 16.88
C THR A 170 -21.33 2.46 15.57
N LEU A 171 -20.62 3.58 15.36
CA LEU A 171 -19.77 3.77 14.19
C LEU A 171 -18.58 2.81 14.25
N LEU A 172 -18.40 2.02 13.20
CA LEU A 172 -17.29 1.07 13.05
C LEU A 172 -16.21 1.58 12.10
N ASP A 173 -16.60 2.18 10.97
CA ASP A 173 -15.64 2.63 9.95
C ASP A 173 -16.14 3.86 9.18
N THR A 174 -15.21 4.59 8.58
CA THR A 174 -15.46 5.70 7.67
C THR A 174 -14.48 5.69 6.50
N LEU A 175 -15.01 5.70 5.28
CA LEU A 175 -14.20 5.86 4.07
C LEU A 175 -14.54 7.16 3.36
N THR A 176 -13.52 7.82 2.82
CA THR A 176 -13.66 9.08 2.09
C THR A 176 -12.87 9.02 0.79
N THR A 177 -13.45 9.49 -0.32
CA THR A 177 -12.76 9.58 -1.60
C THR A 177 -13.26 10.75 -2.43
N ALA A 178 -12.39 11.27 -3.31
CA ALA A 178 -12.73 12.25 -4.34
C ALA A 178 -12.47 11.72 -5.76
N THR A 179 -12.08 10.45 -5.91
CA THR A 179 -11.61 9.89 -7.18
C THR A 179 -12.49 8.74 -7.68
N ALA A 180 -12.42 8.50 -8.99
CA ALA A 180 -13.12 7.39 -9.64
C ALA A 180 -12.45 6.03 -9.41
N ASN A 181 -11.18 6.02 -8.97
CA ASN A 181 -10.43 4.79 -8.67
C ASN A 181 -11.01 4.06 -7.45
N GLY A 182 -11.72 4.79 -6.59
CA GLY A 182 -12.35 4.26 -5.39
C GLY A 182 -11.38 3.92 -4.27
N VAL A 183 -11.96 3.56 -3.13
CA VAL A 183 -11.30 3.08 -1.92
C VAL A 183 -12.08 1.87 -1.42
N THR A 184 -11.38 0.89 -0.87
CA THR A 184 -11.97 -0.30 -0.25
C THR A 184 -11.31 -0.53 1.09
N ASN A 185 -12.09 -0.91 2.10
CA ASN A 185 -11.60 -1.29 3.42
C ASN A 185 -12.40 -2.49 3.94
N THR A 186 -11.76 -3.34 4.73
CA THR A 186 -12.41 -4.50 5.38
C THR A 186 -12.15 -4.44 6.86
N ILE A 187 -13.21 -4.55 7.67
CA ILE A 187 -13.13 -4.61 9.13
C ILE A 187 -13.78 -5.88 9.67
N GLY A 188 -13.42 -6.27 10.89
CA GLY A 188 -14.09 -7.33 11.63
C GLY A 188 -15.29 -6.85 12.43
N ALA A 189 -16.31 -7.69 12.56
CA ALA A 189 -17.37 -7.52 13.55
C ALA A 189 -17.93 -8.87 14.03
N THR A 190 -18.19 -8.98 15.34
CA THR A 190 -19.02 -10.05 15.88
C THR A 190 -20.49 -9.71 15.67
N LEU A 191 -21.20 -10.54 14.91
CA LEU A 191 -22.61 -10.34 14.61
C LEU A 191 -23.50 -11.26 15.44
N SER A 192 -24.67 -10.74 15.82
CA SER A 192 -25.80 -11.50 16.33
C SER A 192 -27.00 -11.42 15.38
N ALA A 193 -27.80 -12.49 15.32
CA ALA A 193 -29.04 -12.46 14.56
C ALA A 193 -29.97 -11.37 15.13
N GLY A 194 -30.36 -10.43 14.28
CA GLY A 194 -31.12 -9.22 14.61
C GLY A 194 -30.30 -7.94 14.69
N ASP A 195 -28.96 -8.02 14.62
CA ASP A 195 -28.11 -6.82 14.54
C ASP A 195 -28.43 -6.00 13.30
N ILE A 196 -28.33 -4.68 13.43
CA ILE A 196 -28.55 -3.71 12.37
C ILE A 196 -27.20 -3.20 11.89
N ILE A 197 -26.91 -3.40 10.60
CA ILE A 197 -25.73 -2.82 9.93
C ILE A 197 -26.20 -1.71 9.00
N ASP A 198 -25.78 -0.47 9.28
CA ASP A 198 -26.12 0.70 8.45
C ASP A 198 -24.88 1.18 7.70
N PHE A 199 -24.99 1.28 6.37
CA PHE A 199 -23.96 1.81 5.50
C PHE A 199 -24.47 3.09 4.83
N ALA A 200 -24.05 4.23 5.36
CA ALA A 200 -24.60 5.54 5.07
C ALA A 200 -23.65 6.40 4.23
N LEU A 201 -24.06 6.76 3.03
CA LEU A 201 -23.37 7.68 2.13
C LEU A 201 -23.72 9.14 2.48
N THR A 202 -22.71 9.98 2.64
CA THR A 202 -22.82 11.38 3.08
C THR A 202 -22.16 12.34 2.08
N PRO A 203 -22.58 13.62 2.04
CA PRO A 203 -21.94 14.62 1.18
C PRO A 203 -20.63 15.17 1.78
N VAL A 204 -20.08 14.54 2.82
CA VAL A 204 -18.85 15.01 3.47
C VAL A 204 -17.63 14.62 2.63
N GLY A 205 -16.91 15.61 2.10
CA GLY A 205 -15.68 15.41 1.35
C GLY A 205 -14.42 15.25 2.22
N ALA A 206 -13.27 15.03 1.58
CA ALA A 206 -11.97 14.81 2.23
C ALA A 206 -11.46 16.02 3.05
N ASP A 207 -11.97 17.21 2.76
CA ASP A 207 -11.70 18.44 3.51
C ASP A 207 -12.73 18.71 4.62
N ALA A 208 -13.61 17.74 4.89
CA ALA A 208 -14.76 17.83 5.78
C ALA A 208 -15.82 18.88 5.36
N ALA A 209 -15.77 19.39 4.12
CA ALA A 209 -16.84 20.22 3.58
C ALA A 209 -18.07 19.38 3.26
N ARG A 210 -19.26 19.99 3.37
CA ARG A 210 -20.59 19.34 3.25
C ARG A 210 -21.46 19.91 2.12
N GLY A 211 -20.89 20.81 1.32
CA GLY A 211 -21.65 21.76 0.49
C GLY A 211 -21.22 21.79 -0.97
N ASP A 212 -20.43 20.83 -1.44
CA ASP A 212 -20.24 20.61 -2.86
C ASP A 212 -21.45 19.87 -3.45
N SER A 213 -21.66 20.05 -4.75
CA SER A 213 -22.89 19.62 -5.45
C SER A 213 -22.62 18.40 -6.32
N CYS A 214 -21.64 17.59 -5.94
CA CYS A 214 -20.95 16.62 -6.80
C CYS A 214 -20.68 15.31 -6.04
N ASP A 215 -21.71 14.77 -5.40
CA ASP A 215 -21.54 13.78 -4.32
C ASP A 215 -22.01 12.38 -4.74
N GLY A 216 -22.40 12.23 -6.01
CA GLY A 216 -22.77 10.96 -6.62
C GLY A 216 -21.63 9.95 -6.53
N SER A 217 -21.96 8.75 -6.06
CA SER A 217 -20.96 7.75 -5.69
C SER A 217 -21.43 6.33 -5.95
N ASN A 218 -20.52 5.47 -6.39
CA ASN A 218 -20.68 4.03 -6.29
C ASN A 218 -20.27 3.63 -4.87
N PHE A 219 -21.13 2.88 -4.18
CA PHE A 219 -20.83 2.41 -2.83
C PHE A 219 -21.52 1.08 -2.56
N ALA A 220 -20.78 0.16 -1.96
CA ALA A 220 -21.23 -1.19 -1.67
C ALA A 220 -20.65 -1.70 -0.36
N LEU A 221 -21.44 -2.53 0.31
CA LEU A 221 -21.05 -3.31 1.47
C LEU A 221 -21.21 -4.80 1.13
N VAL A 222 -20.17 -5.59 1.42
CA VAL A 222 -20.15 -7.05 1.38
C VAL A 222 -19.83 -7.56 2.77
N ILE A 223 -20.59 -8.56 3.24
CA ILE A 223 -20.42 -9.21 4.53
C ILE A 223 -20.11 -10.69 4.27
N SER A 224 -19.03 -11.21 4.82
CA SER A 224 -18.62 -12.62 4.68
C SER A 224 -18.24 -13.23 6.04
N ASP A 225 -18.18 -14.56 6.09
CA ASP A 225 -17.65 -15.31 7.24
C ASP A 225 -16.11 -15.45 7.23
N ASP A 226 -15.44 -14.73 6.34
CA ASP A 226 -13.97 -14.69 6.27
C ASP A 226 -13.46 -14.01 7.54
N PRO A 227 -12.41 -14.54 8.22
CA PRO A 227 -11.76 -13.81 9.29
C PRO A 227 -11.27 -12.46 8.76
N PRO A 228 -11.55 -11.34 9.45
CA PRO A 228 -11.05 -10.05 9.04
C PRO A 228 -9.53 -10.06 9.03
N PRO A 229 -8.87 -9.29 8.15
CA PRO A 229 -7.46 -9.05 8.32
C PRO A 229 -7.26 -8.50 9.74
N PRO A 230 -6.25 -8.98 10.50
CA PRO A 230 -5.95 -8.43 11.81
C PRO A 230 -5.82 -6.90 11.68
N PRO A 231 -6.25 -6.12 12.70
CA PRO A 231 -6.06 -4.67 12.67
C PRO A 231 -4.60 -4.36 12.32
N PRO A 232 -4.32 -3.38 11.46
CA PRO A 232 -2.97 -3.13 11.00
C PRO A 232 -2.08 -2.85 12.20
N VAL A 233 -1.14 -3.76 12.46
CA VAL A 233 -0.19 -3.60 13.54
C VAL A 233 0.69 -2.41 13.20
N PRO A 234 0.81 -1.42 14.10
CA PRO A 234 1.69 -0.28 13.87
C PRO A 234 3.10 -0.78 13.51
N PRO A 235 3.79 -0.13 12.56
CA PRO A 235 5.17 -0.51 12.25
C PRO A 235 6.03 -0.43 13.51
N TYR A 236 7.02 -1.31 13.59
CA TYR A 236 7.98 -1.33 14.70
C TYR A 236 8.72 0.00 14.84
N ALA A 237 9.07 0.61 13.71
CA ALA A 237 9.58 1.98 13.64
C ALA A 237 9.17 2.64 12.32
N ASP A 238 8.85 3.93 12.34
CA ASP A 238 8.49 4.69 11.15
C ASP A 238 9.05 6.10 11.22
N SER A 239 9.96 6.43 10.31
CA SER A 239 10.68 7.71 10.34
C SER A 239 9.80 8.96 10.27
N ALA A 240 8.57 8.86 9.76
CA ALA A 240 7.62 9.97 9.71
C ALA A 240 6.79 10.06 11.00
N ALA A 241 6.26 8.92 11.47
CA ALA A 241 5.47 8.87 12.71
C ALA A 241 6.32 9.13 13.95
N ASP A 242 7.57 8.67 13.94
CA ASP A 242 8.53 8.81 15.03
C ASP A 242 9.27 10.15 15.02
N TRP A 243 9.01 11.01 14.03
CA TRP A 243 9.72 12.26 13.82
C TRP A 243 9.82 13.10 15.09
N SER A 244 11.04 13.53 15.40
CA SER A 244 11.30 14.40 16.53
C SER A 244 10.78 15.82 16.23
N ILE A 245 9.70 16.22 16.91
CA ILE A 245 9.16 17.60 16.84
C ILE A 245 10.04 18.63 17.58
N THR A 246 11.06 18.17 18.31
CA THR A 246 11.97 19.03 19.11
C THR A 246 13.38 19.16 18.53
N GLY A 247 13.67 18.51 17.40
CA GLY A 247 15.02 18.39 16.86
C GLY A 247 15.99 17.67 17.82
N THR A 248 15.58 16.59 18.46
CA THR A 248 16.41 15.74 19.32
C THR A 248 16.96 14.55 18.51
N GLN A 249 18.28 14.38 18.50
CA GLN A 249 18.94 13.22 17.89
C GLN A 249 18.80 11.98 18.78
N GLY A 250 18.52 10.82 18.18
CA GLY A 250 18.35 9.55 18.87
C GLY A 250 16.98 9.37 19.55
N GLU A 251 16.05 10.31 19.38
CA GLU A 251 14.66 10.12 19.84
C GLU A 251 14.04 8.94 19.09
N ARG A 252 13.51 7.96 19.83
CA ARG A 252 13.02 6.68 19.29
C ARG A 252 14.03 6.00 18.35
N ASN A 253 15.32 6.08 18.69
CA ASN A 253 16.42 5.50 17.93
C ASN A 253 16.67 6.10 16.52
N TRP A 254 16.00 7.21 16.18
CA TRP A 254 16.19 7.90 14.91
C TRP A 254 17.26 8.99 14.97
N PHE A 255 18.12 9.02 13.95
CA PHE A 255 19.13 10.05 13.73
C PHE A 255 18.98 10.63 12.32
N ASN A 256 19.25 11.91 12.18
CA ASN A 256 19.17 12.63 10.91
C ASN A 256 20.48 13.36 10.65
N GLY A 257 21.02 13.22 9.44
CA GLY A 257 22.34 13.76 9.12
C GLY A 257 22.63 13.69 7.64
N TYR A 258 23.93 13.71 7.33
CA TYR A 258 24.41 13.65 5.96
C TYR A 258 25.77 12.96 5.86
N PHE A 259 26.12 12.58 4.65
CA PHE A 259 27.45 12.14 4.25
C PHE A 259 28.00 13.11 3.20
N ASP A 260 29.28 13.47 3.28
CA ASP A 260 29.93 14.40 2.35
C ASP A 260 30.89 13.64 1.43
N LEU A 261 30.37 13.22 0.27
CA LEU A 261 31.11 12.47 -0.74
C LEU A 261 32.32 13.27 -1.27
N SER A 262 32.26 14.60 -1.26
CA SER A 262 33.35 15.44 -1.77
C SER A 262 34.57 15.48 -0.85
N LEU A 263 34.41 15.07 0.41
CA LEU A 263 35.48 14.94 1.38
C LEU A 263 35.93 13.50 1.57
N ASP A 264 35.25 12.55 0.93
CA ASP A 264 35.56 11.14 1.02
C ASP A 264 36.61 10.72 -0.05
N ASP A 265 37.58 9.92 0.38
CA ASP A 265 38.75 9.54 -0.41
C ASP A 265 38.47 8.34 -1.33
N ASP A 266 37.54 7.44 -0.96
CA ASP A 266 37.26 6.21 -1.71
C ASP A 266 35.91 6.22 -2.47
N GLY A 267 35.07 7.22 -2.21
CA GLY A 267 33.79 7.44 -2.86
C GLY A 267 32.69 6.49 -2.39
N GLN A 268 32.84 5.87 -1.21
CA GLN A 268 31.92 4.90 -0.66
C GLN A 268 31.53 5.29 0.77
N TYR A 269 30.22 5.33 1.03
CA TYR A 269 29.74 5.60 2.37
C TYR A 269 30.11 4.51 3.38
N ALA A 270 30.72 4.90 4.49
CA ALA A 270 30.89 4.09 5.69
C ALA A 270 30.11 4.65 6.90
N MET A 271 29.73 3.78 7.83
CA MET A 271 28.87 4.17 8.96
C MET A 271 29.43 5.29 9.85
N ASP A 272 30.76 5.34 10.00
CA ASP A 272 31.48 6.32 10.82
C ASP A 272 31.66 7.68 10.12
N GLU A 273 31.26 7.78 8.85
CA GLU A 273 31.28 9.00 8.05
C GLU A 273 29.95 9.75 8.06
N PHE A 274 28.92 9.16 8.68
CA PHE A 274 27.67 9.84 8.97
C PHE A 274 27.90 11.03 9.90
N VAL A 275 27.52 12.23 9.44
CA VAL A 275 27.57 13.47 10.20
C VAL A 275 26.16 13.83 10.67
N PRO A 276 25.85 13.69 11.97
CA PRO A 276 24.53 14.07 12.50
C PRO A 276 24.34 15.58 12.45
N PHE A 277 23.12 16.02 12.14
CA PHE A 277 22.74 17.43 12.33
C PHE A 277 22.72 17.82 13.81
N THR A 278 23.03 19.07 14.11
CA THR A 278 23.19 19.60 15.47
C THR A 278 22.06 20.57 15.82
N ASN A 279 21.51 20.49 17.02
CA ASN A 279 20.54 21.44 17.55
C ASN A 279 21.15 22.17 18.75
N GLU A 280 21.61 23.41 18.55
CA GLU A 280 22.23 24.23 19.59
C GLU A 280 21.28 25.27 20.21
N GLU A 281 20.14 25.52 19.57
CA GLU A 281 19.16 26.56 19.97
C GLU A 281 17.97 25.99 20.78
N GLY A 282 17.82 24.67 20.82
CA GLY A 282 16.84 23.95 21.63
C GLY A 282 15.55 23.58 20.90
N GLU A 283 14.55 23.13 21.64
CA GLU A 283 13.36 22.46 21.12
C GLU A 283 12.57 23.29 20.09
N ALA A 284 12.51 24.61 20.29
CA ALA A 284 11.78 25.52 19.41
C ALA A 284 12.50 25.78 18.07
N GLY A 285 13.74 25.30 17.91
CA GLY A 285 14.62 25.66 16.81
C GLY A 285 15.13 27.10 16.88
N GLY A 286 15.97 27.44 15.91
CA GLY A 286 16.58 28.76 15.82
C GLY A 286 17.21 29.03 14.46
N PRO A 287 17.94 30.13 14.31
CA PRO A 287 18.67 30.42 13.09
C PRO A 287 19.59 29.26 12.71
N VAL A 288 19.55 28.86 11.44
CA VAL A 288 20.41 27.80 10.91
C VAL A 288 21.81 28.36 10.59
N ASP A 289 22.85 27.62 10.97
CA ASP A 289 24.27 27.92 10.75
C ASP A 289 25.07 26.62 10.51
N PRO A 290 25.90 26.54 9.45
CA PRO A 290 26.62 25.31 9.06
C PRO A 290 27.65 24.78 10.06
N PHE A 291 27.99 25.55 11.09
CA PHE A 291 28.94 25.14 12.13
C PHE A 291 28.29 25.09 13.51
N GLY A 292 26.97 25.24 13.59
CA GLY A 292 26.24 25.41 14.84
C GLY A 292 24.89 24.71 14.80
N ASN A 293 23.80 25.47 14.70
CA ASN A 293 22.45 24.94 14.75
C ASN A 293 21.93 24.61 13.34
N HIS A 294 21.40 23.41 13.14
CA HIS A 294 20.77 22.95 11.90
C HIS A 294 19.24 22.77 12.04
N TRP A 295 18.68 22.90 13.24
CA TRP A 295 17.24 22.73 13.48
C TRP A 295 16.49 24.08 13.39
N ASP A 296 15.56 24.20 12.45
CA ASP A 296 14.77 25.44 12.26
C ASP A 296 13.47 25.49 13.09
N GLY A 297 13.16 24.40 13.81
CA GLY A 297 11.91 24.21 14.55
C GLY A 297 10.94 23.24 13.86
N THR A 298 11.21 22.87 12.60
CA THR A 298 10.37 21.99 11.79
C THR A 298 11.16 20.94 11.01
N LYS A 299 12.35 21.30 10.53
CA LYS A 299 13.25 20.43 9.77
C LYS A 299 14.71 20.68 10.12
N TRP A 300 15.55 19.75 9.71
CA TRP A 300 17.00 19.91 9.68
C TRP A 300 17.42 20.51 8.34
N ASP A 301 18.16 21.61 8.39
CA ASP A 301 18.71 22.31 7.23
C ASP A 301 20.17 22.64 7.56
N LEU A 302 21.11 22.30 6.67
CA LEU A 302 22.52 22.59 6.89
C LEU A 302 22.81 24.09 6.76
N ILE A 303 22.17 24.76 5.79
CA ILE A 303 22.36 26.19 5.50
C ILE A 303 21.05 26.83 5.04
N ALA A 304 20.52 27.74 5.87
CA ALA A 304 19.31 28.50 5.56
C ALA A 304 19.37 29.19 4.18
N GLY A 305 18.61 28.66 3.22
CA GLY A 305 18.39 29.28 1.91
C GLY A 305 19.66 29.42 1.06
N GLY A 306 20.66 28.55 1.26
CA GLY A 306 21.90 28.56 0.50
C GLY A 306 22.56 27.19 0.41
N ALA A 307 23.56 27.09 -0.47
CA ALA A 307 24.30 25.86 -0.67
C ALA A 307 25.40 25.64 0.41
N PRO A 308 25.69 24.39 0.80
CA PRO A 308 25.00 23.15 0.40
C PRO A 308 23.53 23.07 0.87
N TRP A 309 22.65 22.63 -0.03
CA TRP A 309 21.19 22.56 0.16
C TRP A 309 20.71 21.32 0.93
N THR A 310 21.61 20.69 1.69
CA THR A 310 21.33 19.41 2.34
C THR A 310 20.32 19.59 3.47
N GLU A 311 19.12 19.04 3.33
CA GLU A 311 18.04 19.14 4.30
C GLU A 311 17.22 17.84 4.45
N ILE A 312 16.62 17.68 5.63
CA ILE A 312 15.68 16.60 5.93
C ILE A 312 14.60 17.07 6.91
N GLY A 313 13.34 16.94 6.49
CA GLY A 313 12.14 17.09 7.31
C GLY A 313 11.45 15.74 7.48
N VAL A 314 10.21 15.74 8.01
CA VAL A 314 9.41 14.53 8.25
C VAL A 314 9.50 13.55 7.06
N ASN A 315 9.07 14.02 5.89
CA ASN A 315 9.14 13.27 4.63
C ASN A 315 10.00 13.97 3.57
N ALA A 316 10.04 15.31 3.56
CA ALA A 316 10.78 16.07 2.56
C ALA A 316 12.29 15.98 2.82
N THR A 317 13.08 15.85 1.76
CA THR A 317 14.53 15.85 1.84
C THR A 317 15.16 16.38 0.55
N HIS A 318 16.37 16.92 0.66
CA HIS A 318 17.14 17.41 -0.47
C HIS A 318 18.63 17.06 -0.22
N PRO A 319 19.30 16.37 -1.17
CA PRO A 319 20.75 16.22 -1.15
C PRO A 319 21.42 17.48 -1.73
N ASN A 320 22.74 17.57 -1.71
CA ASN A 320 23.44 18.63 -2.45
C ASN A 320 24.26 18.03 -3.58
N GLY A 321 24.11 18.54 -4.80
CA GLY A 321 24.94 18.20 -5.94
C GLY A 321 26.31 18.90 -5.94
N ASP A 322 27.25 18.37 -6.71
CA ASP A 322 28.59 18.96 -6.91
C ASP A 322 28.53 20.37 -7.54
N ASN A 323 27.44 20.67 -8.24
CA ASN A 323 27.11 21.96 -8.84
C ASN A 323 26.99 23.12 -7.82
N ASN A 324 26.95 22.81 -6.51
CA ASN A 324 26.72 23.76 -5.43
C ASN A 324 27.76 23.69 -4.30
N GLY A 325 29.00 23.26 -4.57
CA GLY A 325 30.13 23.39 -3.63
C GLY A 325 30.59 22.10 -2.95
N GLY A 326 29.94 20.96 -3.27
CA GLY A 326 30.34 19.61 -2.88
C GLY A 326 29.13 18.68 -2.80
N GLU A 327 29.24 17.47 -3.33
CA GLU A 327 28.19 16.46 -3.25
C GLU A 327 27.98 15.96 -1.80
N GLN A 328 26.75 16.05 -1.32
CA GLN A 328 26.32 15.59 0.00
C GLN A 328 25.03 14.79 -0.09
N TRP A 329 24.97 13.69 0.63
CA TRP A 329 23.81 12.80 0.68
C TRP A 329 23.07 13.02 1.99
N SER A 330 21.78 13.30 1.95
CA SER A 330 20.95 13.36 3.16
C SER A 330 20.63 11.95 3.63
N ILE A 331 20.66 11.71 4.95
CA ILE A 331 20.50 10.38 5.53
C ILE A 331 19.55 10.43 6.73
N ARG A 332 18.51 9.59 6.69
CA ARG A 332 17.78 9.17 7.90
C ARG A 332 18.31 7.81 8.36
N ARG A 333 18.63 7.71 9.64
CA ARG A 333 19.29 6.57 10.28
C ARG A 333 18.42 6.02 11.39
N TYR A 334 18.16 4.72 11.39
CA TYR A 334 17.64 3.99 12.52
C TYR A 334 18.75 3.14 13.14
N VAL A 335 18.86 3.13 14.47
CA VAL A 335 19.83 2.30 15.21
C VAL A 335 19.08 1.37 16.15
N ALA A 336 19.09 0.07 15.87
CA ALA A 336 18.27 -0.94 16.52
C ALA A 336 18.73 -1.30 17.95
N ASN A 337 18.88 -0.32 18.83
CA ASN A 337 19.36 -0.49 20.22
C ASN A 337 18.29 -1.08 21.16
N ASP A 338 17.05 -1.08 20.71
CA ASP A 338 15.84 -1.57 21.37
C ASP A 338 15.54 -3.05 21.07
N LEU A 339 16.29 -3.70 20.17
CA LEU A 339 16.19 -5.13 19.95
C LEU A 339 16.85 -5.91 21.10
N ALA A 340 16.23 -7.04 21.48
CA ALA A 340 16.74 -7.95 22.50
C ALA A 340 17.63 -9.07 21.92
N GLY A 341 17.54 -9.33 20.61
CA GLY A 341 18.29 -10.37 19.90
C GLY A 341 18.05 -10.27 18.39
N THR A 342 18.44 -11.32 17.66
CA THR A 342 18.21 -11.42 16.22
C THR A 342 16.72 -11.38 15.91
N THR A 343 16.27 -10.34 15.22
CA THR A 343 14.86 -10.14 14.86
C THR A 343 14.73 -10.07 13.34
N PRO A 344 13.95 -10.97 12.71
CA PRO A 344 13.63 -10.83 11.29
C PRO A 344 12.74 -9.61 11.08
N MET A 345 13.07 -8.78 10.10
CA MET A 345 12.40 -7.51 9.84
C MET A 345 12.19 -7.29 8.35
N GLU A 346 11.02 -6.74 8.02
CA GLU A 346 10.74 -6.08 6.76
C GLU A 346 11.13 -4.60 6.88
N VAL A 347 11.91 -4.11 5.92
CA VAL A 347 12.27 -2.71 5.76
C VAL A 347 11.67 -2.21 4.46
N THR A 348 10.62 -1.40 4.57
CA THR A 348 10.06 -0.67 3.44
C THR A 348 10.70 0.70 3.36
N TRP A 349 11.16 1.08 2.18
CA TRP A 349 11.59 2.45 1.91
C TRP A 349 10.86 3.02 0.69
N ASN A 350 10.40 4.25 0.86
CA ASN A 350 9.68 4.99 -0.17
C ASN A 350 10.52 6.18 -0.60
N MET A 351 10.43 6.53 -1.88
CA MET A 351 11.08 7.73 -2.40
C MET A 351 10.35 8.26 -3.64
N ALA A 352 10.22 9.58 -3.77
CA ALA A 352 9.64 10.20 -4.98
C ALA A 352 10.17 11.63 -5.16
N LYS A 353 10.15 12.14 -6.40
CA LYS A 353 10.50 13.55 -6.65
C LYS A 353 9.37 14.47 -6.20
N THR A 354 9.73 15.59 -5.56
CA THR A 354 8.79 16.71 -5.35
C THR A 354 9.09 17.86 -6.30
N ASN A 355 10.36 18.05 -6.65
CA ASN A 355 10.78 18.98 -7.69
C ASN A 355 10.84 18.26 -9.03
N LEU A 356 9.72 18.26 -9.76
CA LEU A 356 9.53 17.55 -11.04
C LEU A 356 10.30 18.18 -12.22
N ASN A 357 11.61 18.32 -12.10
CA ASN A 357 12.53 18.82 -13.10
C ASN A 357 13.88 18.10 -12.98
N GLY A 358 14.74 18.32 -13.96
CA GLY A 358 16.09 17.75 -13.96
C GLY A 358 16.12 16.29 -14.41
N ASP A 359 17.22 15.65 -14.08
CA ASP A 359 17.66 14.32 -14.43
C ASP A 359 17.22 13.26 -13.40
N GLY A 360 17.17 13.58 -12.11
CA GLY A 360 16.69 12.63 -11.10
C GLY A 360 17.41 12.69 -9.76
N VAL A 361 17.18 11.66 -8.95
CA VAL A 361 17.92 11.36 -7.71
C VAL A 361 18.03 9.85 -7.53
N THR A 362 18.92 9.38 -6.65
CA THR A 362 19.02 7.97 -6.30
C THR A 362 18.88 7.77 -4.81
N GLY A 363 17.95 6.91 -4.40
CA GLY A 363 17.83 6.41 -3.05
C GLY A 363 18.67 5.16 -2.84
N ILE A 364 19.31 5.07 -1.68
CA ILE A 364 20.16 3.92 -1.32
C ILE A 364 19.83 3.50 0.11
N LEU A 365 19.50 2.23 0.28
CA LEU A 365 19.33 1.59 1.58
C LEU A 365 20.66 0.94 1.98
N PHE A 366 21.18 1.32 3.14
CA PHE A 366 22.34 0.67 3.75
C PHE A 366 21.95 -0.09 5.00
N VAL A 367 22.54 -1.28 5.18
CA VAL A 367 22.53 -2.02 6.45
C VAL A 367 23.97 -2.16 6.91
N ASN A 368 24.27 -1.64 8.09
CA ASN A 368 25.62 -1.62 8.66
C ASN A 368 26.69 -1.04 7.71
N GLY A 369 26.32 0.01 6.96
CA GLY A 369 27.19 0.68 5.98
C GLY A 369 27.42 -0.10 4.68
N GLN A 370 26.72 -1.20 4.45
CA GLN A 370 26.71 -1.89 3.15
C GLN A 370 25.45 -1.51 2.39
N ALA A 371 25.59 -1.04 1.15
CA ALA A 371 24.44 -0.79 0.28
C ALA A 371 23.77 -2.14 -0.05
N VAL A 372 22.51 -2.30 0.33
CA VAL A 372 21.74 -3.54 0.13
C VAL A 372 20.60 -3.41 -0.87
N ASP A 373 20.16 -2.17 -1.13
CA ASP A 373 19.21 -1.85 -2.19
C ASP A 373 19.42 -0.40 -2.66
N GLN A 374 19.08 -0.11 -3.91
CA GLN A 374 19.12 1.24 -4.45
C GLN A 374 18.17 1.42 -5.63
N ARG A 375 17.73 2.64 -5.86
CA ARG A 375 16.92 2.98 -7.03
C ARG A 375 17.07 4.44 -7.43
N THR A 376 17.35 4.66 -8.71
CA THR A 376 17.29 5.98 -9.35
C THR A 376 15.87 6.29 -9.78
N ILE A 377 15.41 7.51 -9.49
CA ILE A 377 14.10 8.05 -9.85
C ILE A 377 14.33 9.24 -10.77
N ALA A 378 13.66 9.24 -11.93
CA ALA A 378 13.81 10.29 -12.93
C ALA A 378 13.30 11.65 -12.42
N GLY A 379 13.84 12.74 -12.96
CA GLY A 379 13.52 14.10 -12.51
C GLY A 379 12.02 14.46 -12.56
N ASN A 380 11.26 13.86 -13.47
CA ASN A 380 9.82 14.05 -13.66
C ASN A 380 8.94 13.01 -12.95
N ASP A 381 9.53 12.08 -12.20
CA ASP A 381 8.80 10.98 -11.57
C ASP A 381 8.35 11.34 -10.14
N GLY A 382 7.16 11.92 -10.06
CA GLY A 382 6.50 12.29 -8.80
C GLY A 382 5.77 11.14 -8.10
N SER A 383 5.65 9.99 -8.76
CA SER A 383 5.08 8.77 -8.17
C SER A 383 6.14 8.05 -7.35
N GLY A 384 7.36 8.00 -7.89
CA GLY A 384 8.50 7.41 -7.22
C GLY A 384 8.42 5.90 -7.08
N VAL A 385 9.02 5.36 -6.03
CA VAL A 385 9.10 3.93 -5.75
C VAL A 385 8.82 3.61 -4.28
N SER A 386 8.30 2.40 -4.06
CA SER A 386 8.24 1.73 -2.77
C SER A 386 8.97 0.41 -2.92
N ARG A 387 9.95 0.15 -2.06
CA ARG A 387 10.81 -1.04 -2.14
C ARG A 387 10.94 -1.69 -0.78
N THR A 388 11.04 -3.02 -0.79
CA THR A 388 11.09 -3.84 0.41
C THR A 388 12.40 -4.63 0.46
N PHE A 389 13.02 -4.65 1.64
CA PHE A 389 14.19 -5.44 1.96
C PHE A 389 13.97 -6.17 3.29
N TYR A 390 14.30 -7.44 3.34
CA TYR A 390 14.21 -8.27 4.53
C TYR A 390 15.59 -8.50 5.13
N LEU A 391 15.73 -8.34 6.45
CA LEU A 391 16.96 -8.66 7.18
C LEU A 391 16.67 -9.39 8.48
N ASN A 392 17.70 -10.05 9.01
CA ASN A 392 17.74 -10.47 10.40
C ASN A 392 18.56 -9.41 11.15
N ALA A 393 17.86 -8.46 11.77
CA ALA A 393 18.49 -7.34 12.48
C ALA A 393 19.02 -7.80 13.84
N GLU A 394 20.22 -7.38 14.20
CA GLU A 394 20.82 -7.59 15.52
C GLU A 394 20.74 -6.33 16.39
N PRO A 395 20.79 -6.46 17.73
CA PRO A 395 20.86 -5.30 18.62
C PRO A 395 22.07 -4.39 18.29
N GLY A 396 21.77 -3.13 17.96
CA GLY A 396 22.74 -2.12 17.58
C GLY A 396 23.04 -2.03 16.08
N ASP A 397 22.38 -2.83 15.24
CA ASP A 397 22.46 -2.67 13.79
C ASP A 397 21.99 -1.28 13.35
N VAL A 398 22.61 -0.78 12.28
CA VAL A 398 22.34 0.53 11.71
C VAL A 398 21.68 0.38 10.34
N ILE A 399 20.53 1.00 10.16
CA ILE A 399 19.77 1.00 8.91
C ILE A 399 19.65 2.45 8.43
N ASP A 400 20.30 2.77 7.31
CA ASP A 400 20.34 4.11 6.76
C ASP A 400 19.58 4.17 5.44
N LEU A 401 18.69 5.14 5.28
CA LEU A 401 18.13 5.51 3.98
C LEU A 401 18.76 6.83 3.55
N ALA A 402 19.63 6.74 2.54
CA ALA A 402 20.31 7.87 1.94
C ALA A 402 19.58 8.34 0.68
N LEU A 403 19.65 9.64 0.42
CA LEU A 403 19.29 10.26 -0.84
C LEU A 403 20.51 10.94 -1.44
N THR A 404 20.83 10.61 -2.68
CA THR A 404 21.95 11.19 -3.44
C THR A 404 21.42 12.06 -4.57
N PRO A 405 22.17 13.08 -5.05
CA PRO A 405 21.79 13.89 -6.21
C PRO A 405 22.01 13.15 -7.54
N VAL A 406 22.39 11.86 -7.52
CA VAL A 406 22.67 11.08 -8.72
C VAL A 406 21.37 10.81 -9.48
N GLY A 407 21.17 11.49 -10.60
CA GLY A 407 20.08 11.26 -11.54
C GLY A 407 20.39 10.17 -12.56
N VAL A 408 19.56 10.09 -13.60
CA VAL A 408 19.63 9.05 -14.65
C VAL A 408 20.94 9.10 -15.45
N THR A 409 21.51 10.28 -15.67
CA THR A 409 22.71 10.52 -16.48
C THR A 409 23.75 11.43 -15.83
N ASN A 410 23.37 12.25 -14.84
CA ASN A 410 24.24 13.23 -14.19
C ASN A 410 23.80 13.54 -12.74
N THR A 411 24.62 14.30 -12.01
CA THR A 411 24.42 14.60 -10.58
C THR A 411 24.18 16.09 -10.27
N GLY A 412 24.03 16.93 -11.31
CA GLY A 412 24.26 18.37 -11.21
C GLY A 412 23.09 19.24 -11.71
N ASP A 413 21.88 18.71 -11.75
CA ASP A 413 20.71 19.42 -12.30
C ASP A 413 20.12 20.50 -11.37
N GLY A 414 20.43 20.42 -10.06
CA GLY A 414 19.97 21.37 -9.03
C GLY A 414 18.48 21.30 -8.70
N SER A 415 17.81 20.19 -9.01
CA SER A 415 16.38 19.93 -8.82
C SER A 415 16.16 18.66 -7.99
N ASP A 416 16.91 18.49 -6.90
CA ASP A 416 17.02 17.21 -6.18
C ASP A 416 15.97 17.01 -5.06
N GLY A 417 15.09 18.01 -4.86
CA GLY A 417 14.02 17.96 -3.85
C GLY A 417 13.11 16.75 -4.02
N SER A 418 13.00 15.97 -2.95
CA SER A 418 12.36 14.65 -2.94
C SER A 418 11.61 14.43 -1.63
N VAL A 419 10.81 13.36 -1.59
CA VAL A 419 10.31 12.78 -0.36
C VAL A 419 10.95 11.42 -0.16
N ASN A 420 11.26 11.04 1.07
CA ASN A 420 11.59 9.68 1.43
C ASN A 420 11.03 9.30 2.81
N GLN A 421 10.81 8.00 3.01
CA GLN A 421 10.33 7.44 4.28
C GLN A 421 10.93 6.04 4.44
N LEU A 422 11.33 5.71 5.67
CA LEU A 422 11.79 4.39 6.08
C LEU A 422 10.85 3.85 7.15
N THR A 423 10.33 2.63 6.93
CA THR A 423 9.38 1.94 7.82
C THR A 423 9.88 0.52 8.06
N LEU A 424 9.89 0.09 9.32
CA LEU A 424 10.36 -1.22 9.75
C LEU A 424 9.18 -1.99 10.37
N ARG A 425 9.02 -3.26 9.99
CA ARG A 425 8.02 -4.19 10.56
C ARG A 425 8.68 -5.48 10.99
N THR A 426 8.21 -6.04 12.09
CA THR A 426 8.63 -7.36 12.58
C THR A 426 7.68 -8.45 12.12
N GLU A 427 6.45 -8.08 11.75
CA GLU A 427 5.50 -8.98 11.10
C GLU A 427 5.88 -9.12 9.64
N LEU A 428 6.18 -10.34 9.24
CA LEU A 428 6.56 -10.67 7.88
C LEU A 428 5.38 -11.25 7.11
N PRO A 429 5.25 -10.98 5.80
CA PRO A 429 4.25 -11.64 4.98
C PRO A 429 4.41 -13.16 4.98
N ASP A 430 3.28 -13.87 4.86
CA ASP A 430 3.30 -15.31 4.62
C ASP A 430 3.97 -15.64 3.28
N GLY A 431 4.69 -16.76 3.26
CA GLY A 431 5.29 -17.31 2.05
C GLY A 431 6.79 -17.03 1.90
N ASP A 432 7.28 -17.13 0.66
CA ASP A 432 8.68 -16.94 0.36
C ASP A 432 9.02 -15.46 0.21
N LEU A 433 10.05 -15.02 0.93
CA LEU A 433 10.49 -13.64 0.94
C LEU A 433 11.77 -13.48 0.14
N TYR A 434 11.86 -12.40 -0.63
CA TYR A 434 12.95 -12.16 -1.57
C TYR A 434 13.48 -10.75 -1.43
N ASN A 435 14.80 -10.65 -1.37
CA ASN A 435 15.52 -9.38 -1.43
C ASN A 435 15.88 -9.04 -2.88
N PRO A 436 16.16 -7.76 -3.17
CA PRO A 436 16.84 -7.35 -4.40
C PRO A 436 18.04 -8.24 -4.70
N SER A 437 18.23 -8.52 -5.98
CA SER A 437 19.32 -9.36 -6.47
C SER A 437 20.67 -8.74 -6.09
N ASP A 438 21.55 -9.53 -5.49
CA ASP A 438 22.92 -9.12 -5.14
C ASP A 438 23.92 -9.43 -6.27
N VAL A 439 23.50 -10.23 -7.26
CA VAL A 439 24.20 -10.48 -8.51
C VAL A 439 23.29 -10.09 -9.67
N ILE A 440 23.74 -9.12 -10.48
CA ILE A 440 23.06 -8.71 -11.71
C ILE A 440 23.66 -9.45 -12.90
N TYR A 441 22.80 -10.10 -13.68
CA TYR A 441 23.14 -10.77 -14.94
C TYR A 441 22.85 -9.89 -16.16
N ALA A 442 21.88 -8.99 -16.06
CA ALA A 442 21.57 -8.05 -17.12
C ALA A 442 20.87 -6.80 -16.58
N ASP A 443 21.15 -5.65 -17.18
CA ASP A 443 20.46 -4.39 -16.92
C ASP A 443 20.10 -3.73 -18.25
N SER A 444 18.81 -3.76 -18.59
CA SER A 444 18.32 -3.27 -19.88
C SER A 444 18.61 -1.79 -20.15
N PHE A 445 18.80 -0.97 -19.10
CA PHE A 445 19.08 0.45 -19.22
C PHE A 445 20.58 0.70 -19.31
N ALA A 446 21.35 0.17 -18.36
CA ALA A 446 22.78 0.40 -18.26
C ALA A 446 23.57 -0.25 -19.41
N GLU A 447 23.08 -1.38 -19.92
CA GLU A 447 23.69 -2.16 -21.01
C GLU A 447 23.11 -1.78 -22.38
N PHE A 448 22.25 -0.74 -22.46
CA PHE A 448 21.67 -0.29 -23.72
C PHE A 448 22.74 0.12 -24.73
N SER A 449 22.68 -0.44 -25.93
CA SER A 449 23.69 -0.16 -26.95
C SER A 449 23.14 -0.25 -28.38
N GLY A 450 23.87 0.38 -29.31
CA GLY A 450 23.64 0.24 -30.75
C GLY A 450 24.21 -1.06 -31.35
N THR A 451 24.73 -1.99 -30.55
CA THR A 451 25.34 -3.23 -31.05
C THR A 451 24.45 -4.44 -30.72
N GLN A 452 23.89 -5.09 -31.74
CA GLN A 452 23.10 -6.31 -31.54
C GLN A 452 23.95 -7.43 -30.89
N GLY A 453 23.39 -8.06 -29.85
CA GLY A 453 24.00 -9.14 -29.09
C GLY A 453 25.07 -8.70 -28.10
N GLN A 454 25.31 -7.40 -27.93
CA GLN A 454 26.20 -6.90 -26.88
C GLN A 454 25.52 -7.14 -25.51
N ASP A 455 26.28 -7.68 -24.56
CA ASP A 455 25.79 -8.02 -23.21
C ASP A 455 24.55 -8.94 -23.26
N ASN A 456 24.49 -9.79 -24.29
CA ASN A 456 23.38 -10.68 -24.64
C ASN A 456 22.04 -10.00 -24.95
N TRP A 457 22.03 -8.67 -25.16
CA TRP A 457 20.85 -7.91 -25.56
C TRP A 457 20.70 -7.79 -27.08
N PHE A 458 19.47 -7.95 -27.55
CA PHE A 458 19.04 -7.69 -28.92
C PHE A 458 17.84 -6.75 -28.91
N TYR A 459 17.76 -5.89 -29.92
CA TYR A 459 16.74 -4.85 -30.02
C TYR A 459 15.98 -5.01 -31.32
N GLY A 460 14.66 -4.86 -31.28
CA GLY A 460 13.84 -5.12 -32.44
C GLY A 460 12.39 -4.72 -32.23
N PHE A 461 11.55 -5.31 -33.06
CA PHE A 461 10.11 -5.14 -32.98
C PHE A 461 9.41 -6.43 -33.39
N TYR A 462 8.12 -6.52 -33.06
CA TYR A 462 7.21 -7.50 -33.61
C TYR A 462 6.16 -6.76 -34.45
N ASP A 463 5.98 -7.19 -35.69
CA ASP A 463 4.97 -6.66 -36.60
C ASP A 463 3.67 -7.47 -36.46
N GLN A 464 2.81 -7.02 -35.54
CA GLN A 464 1.55 -7.69 -35.25
C GLN A 464 0.61 -7.65 -36.46
N ARG A 465 0.68 -6.62 -37.29
CA ARG A 465 -0.14 -6.56 -38.50
C ARG A 465 0.26 -7.64 -39.48
N ALA A 466 1.56 -7.75 -39.79
CA ALA A 466 2.03 -8.77 -40.70
C ALA A 466 1.68 -10.16 -40.19
N ASP A 467 1.81 -10.43 -38.89
CA ASP A 467 1.49 -11.75 -38.34
C ASP A 467 -0.02 -12.03 -38.32
N VAL A 468 -0.89 -11.04 -38.06
CA VAL A 468 -2.34 -11.23 -38.18
C VAL A 468 -2.78 -11.45 -39.64
N GLU A 469 -2.14 -10.77 -40.59
CA GLU A 469 -2.51 -10.85 -42.01
C GLU A 469 -1.96 -12.11 -42.72
N ASP A 470 -0.74 -12.52 -42.39
CA ASP A 470 -0.02 -13.61 -43.07
C ASP A 470 0.30 -14.83 -42.17
N GLY A 471 0.17 -14.71 -40.86
CA GLY A 471 0.52 -15.71 -39.84
C GLY A 471 -0.67 -16.14 -38.96
N ASP A 472 -0.46 -16.26 -37.65
CA ASP A 472 -1.51 -16.68 -36.69
C ASP A 472 -1.93 -15.60 -35.68
N GLY A 473 -1.27 -14.44 -35.69
CA GLY A 473 -1.59 -13.28 -34.87
C GLY A 473 -1.17 -13.42 -33.41
N VAL A 474 -0.31 -14.41 -33.08
CA VAL A 474 0.17 -14.70 -31.74
C VAL A 474 1.69 -14.67 -31.75
N TYR A 475 2.26 -13.79 -30.93
CA TYR A 475 3.71 -13.67 -30.82
C TYR A 475 4.39 -14.99 -30.44
N ALA A 476 5.37 -15.39 -31.24
CA ALA A 476 6.37 -16.40 -30.94
C ALA A 476 7.79 -15.81 -31.03
N ALA A 477 8.78 -16.49 -30.43
CA ALA A 477 10.15 -15.99 -30.38
C ALA A 477 10.77 -15.82 -31.79
N GLU A 478 10.31 -16.55 -32.79
CA GLU A 478 10.70 -16.38 -34.19
C GLU A 478 10.19 -15.10 -34.87
N ASP A 479 9.15 -14.46 -34.32
CA ASP A 479 8.54 -13.25 -34.92
C ASP A 479 9.27 -11.96 -34.54
N PHE A 480 10.26 -12.06 -33.67
CA PHE A 480 11.15 -10.95 -33.35
C PHE A 480 11.97 -10.55 -34.58
N VAL A 481 11.76 -9.31 -35.04
CA VAL A 481 12.51 -8.71 -36.14
C VAL A 481 13.61 -7.80 -35.56
N PRO A 482 14.91 -8.17 -35.66
CA PRO A 482 15.99 -7.35 -35.14
C PRO A 482 16.14 -6.06 -35.95
N TYR A 483 16.39 -4.95 -35.26
CA TYR A 483 16.79 -3.72 -35.92
C TYR A 483 18.14 -3.87 -36.64
N LEU A 484 18.29 -3.16 -37.76
CA LEU A 484 19.50 -3.17 -38.59
C LEU A 484 20.44 -2.02 -38.18
N ASN A 485 21.75 -2.25 -38.24
CA ASN A 485 22.75 -1.20 -38.02
C ASN A 485 23.91 -1.36 -39.00
N ASP A 486 24.05 -0.42 -39.93
CA ASP A 486 25.13 -0.38 -40.92
C ASP A 486 26.34 0.46 -40.45
N GLY A 487 26.24 1.07 -39.27
CA GLY A 487 27.24 1.95 -38.66
C GLY A 487 27.21 3.40 -39.16
N SER A 488 26.20 3.79 -39.95
CA SER A 488 26.08 5.15 -40.49
C SER A 488 25.50 6.16 -39.50
N GLU A 489 24.74 5.69 -38.51
CA GLU A 489 23.92 6.52 -37.61
C GLU A 489 22.83 7.34 -38.35
N LEU A 490 22.53 6.97 -39.60
CA LEU A 490 21.51 7.63 -40.42
C LEU A 490 20.29 6.72 -40.55
N ILE A 491 19.17 7.16 -39.98
CA ILE A 491 17.88 6.46 -40.05
C ILE A 491 17.04 6.98 -41.23
N GLU A 492 16.10 6.16 -41.72
CA GLU A 492 15.23 6.51 -42.85
C GLU A 492 14.36 7.74 -42.53
N GLN A 493 14.16 8.63 -43.50
CA GLN A 493 13.40 9.88 -43.32
C GLN A 493 12.02 9.84 -44.00
N ASP A 494 11.78 8.88 -44.88
CA ASP A 494 10.49 8.63 -45.51
C ASP A 494 9.84 7.36 -44.95
N ALA A 495 8.81 7.59 -44.14
CA ALA A 495 7.94 6.58 -43.56
C ALA A 495 7.54 5.45 -44.52
N PHE A 496 7.30 5.72 -45.81
CA PHE A 496 6.81 4.68 -46.73
C PHE A 496 7.91 3.74 -47.26
N PHE A 497 9.16 3.96 -46.87
CA PHE A 497 10.32 3.15 -47.27
C PHE A 497 11.04 2.54 -46.07
N TRP A 498 10.40 2.49 -44.91
CA TRP A 498 11.00 1.95 -43.69
C TRP A 498 11.53 0.51 -43.87
N GLU A 499 10.84 -0.32 -44.65
CA GLU A 499 11.24 -1.71 -44.97
C GLU A 499 12.56 -1.80 -45.78
N ASP A 500 12.89 -0.74 -46.53
CA ASP A 500 14.11 -0.68 -47.36
C ASP A 500 15.32 -0.15 -46.56
N SER A 501 15.13 0.21 -45.29
CA SER A 501 16.18 0.76 -44.43
C SER A 501 17.29 -0.27 -44.17
N GLU A 502 18.55 0.19 -44.26
CA GLU A 502 19.72 -0.60 -43.87
C GLU A 502 20.21 -0.27 -42.45
N ASN A 503 19.63 0.75 -41.80
CA ASN A 503 20.03 1.23 -40.48
C ASN A 503 18.88 1.87 -39.69
N HIS A 504 18.75 1.43 -38.44
CA HIS A 504 17.77 1.93 -37.46
C HIS A 504 18.45 2.53 -36.22
N TRP A 505 19.78 2.53 -36.14
CA TRP A 505 20.47 3.17 -35.01
C TRP A 505 20.70 4.66 -35.29
N SER A 506 20.25 5.54 -34.40
CA SER A 506 20.40 7.00 -34.51
C SER A 506 21.64 7.56 -33.78
N GLY A 507 22.41 6.70 -33.11
CA GLY A 507 23.46 7.13 -32.17
C GLY A 507 23.03 7.10 -30.70
N SER A 508 21.72 7.16 -30.43
CA SER A 508 21.17 7.14 -29.06
C SER A 508 19.90 6.31 -28.89
N ALA A 509 19.27 5.87 -29.98
CA ALA A 509 18.07 5.05 -29.97
C ALA A 509 18.03 4.14 -31.20
N TRP A 510 17.37 3.00 -31.06
CA TRP A 510 16.90 2.23 -32.21
C TRP A 510 15.56 2.81 -32.64
N ASP A 511 15.46 3.33 -33.86
CA ASP A 511 14.27 3.98 -34.40
C ASP A 511 14.12 3.58 -35.87
N ILE A 512 12.92 3.13 -36.23
CA ILE A 512 12.67 2.59 -37.57
C ILE A 512 12.65 3.71 -38.63
N VAL A 513 12.21 4.92 -38.25
CA VAL A 513 12.11 6.11 -39.10
C VAL A 513 12.41 7.35 -38.26
N ASP A 514 13.03 8.39 -38.84
CA ASP A 514 13.17 9.70 -38.20
C ASP A 514 11.80 10.40 -38.09
N ASN A 515 11.14 10.16 -36.97
CA ASN A 515 9.79 10.64 -36.69
C ASN A 515 9.72 12.19 -36.71
N GLY A 516 10.82 12.87 -36.37
CA GLY A 516 10.92 14.33 -36.40
C GLY A 516 10.94 14.92 -37.81
N VAL A 517 11.37 14.13 -38.80
CA VAL A 517 11.40 14.52 -40.22
C VAL A 517 10.18 14.00 -40.97
N ALA A 518 9.82 12.73 -40.79
CA ALA A 518 8.71 12.09 -41.49
C ALA A 518 7.36 12.68 -41.09
N GLY A 519 7.16 12.96 -39.79
CA GLY A 519 5.90 13.46 -39.25
C GLY A 519 4.72 12.48 -39.36
N THR A 520 4.99 11.22 -39.68
CA THR A 520 4.03 10.10 -39.78
C THR A 520 4.76 8.79 -39.40
N GLY A 521 4.01 7.76 -39.04
CA GLY A 521 4.50 6.45 -38.59
C GLY A 521 5.28 5.66 -39.64
N PRO A 522 5.75 4.44 -39.32
CA PRO A 522 5.69 3.84 -37.98
C PRO A 522 6.67 4.51 -37.01
N TRP A 523 6.22 4.86 -35.80
CA TRP A 523 7.05 5.48 -34.76
C TRP A 523 7.73 4.45 -33.85
N THR A 524 7.99 3.25 -34.36
CA THR A 524 8.53 2.13 -33.58
C THR A 524 9.97 2.40 -33.18
N ALA A 525 10.19 2.65 -31.89
CA ALA A 525 11.50 2.97 -31.35
C ALA A 525 11.76 2.25 -30.02
N THR A 526 13.04 1.92 -29.79
CA THR A 526 13.56 1.46 -28.50
C THR A 526 14.69 2.39 -28.05
N THR A 527 14.58 2.91 -26.85
CA THR A 527 15.57 3.81 -26.21
C THR A 527 16.21 3.10 -25.02
N ALA A 528 17.11 3.71 -24.26
CA ALA A 528 17.59 3.12 -23.01
C ALA A 528 16.48 2.93 -21.95
N PRO A 529 15.64 3.95 -21.61
CA PRO A 529 14.59 3.80 -20.58
C PRO A 529 13.36 3.01 -21.02
N GLY A 530 13.11 2.87 -22.32
CA GLY A 530 11.94 2.12 -22.81
C GLY A 530 11.83 2.17 -24.32
N GLY A 531 10.73 2.73 -24.83
CA GLY A 531 10.47 2.79 -26.26
C GLY A 531 9.14 3.43 -26.62
N HIS A 532 8.77 3.28 -27.87
CA HIS A 532 7.50 3.73 -28.45
C HIS A 532 7.02 2.66 -29.44
N PRO A 533 5.84 2.06 -29.25
CA PRO A 533 5.23 1.17 -30.23
C PRO A 533 4.66 1.94 -31.43
N ALA A 534 4.26 1.25 -32.51
CA ALA A 534 3.53 1.88 -33.62
C ALA A 534 2.08 1.40 -33.68
N ALA A 535 1.18 2.29 -34.06
CA ALA A 535 -0.25 2.02 -34.22
C ALA A 535 -0.87 2.88 -35.33
N ASN A 536 -2.10 2.54 -35.74
CA ASN A 536 -2.76 3.14 -36.92
C ASN A 536 -3.00 4.65 -36.81
N GLY A 537 -2.93 5.22 -35.60
CA GLY A 537 -3.09 6.66 -35.34
C GLY A 537 -1.97 7.52 -35.92
N GLN A 538 -0.86 6.91 -36.32
CA GLN A 538 0.37 7.60 -36.74
C GLN A 538 0.39 7.92 -38.25
N GLY A 539 -0.66 7.56 -39.00
CA GLY A 539 -0.81 7.86 -40.43
C GLY A 539 -0.28 6.77 -41.37
N THR A 540 0.20 5.67 -40.81
CA THR A 540 0.56 4.44 -41.51
C THR A 540 -0.14 3.25 -40.83
N PRO A 541 -0.35 2.11 -41.53
CA PRO A 541 -1.17 1.02 -40.99
C PRO A 541 -0.44 0.14 -39.97
N GLU A 542 0.86 0.27 -39.80
CA GLU A 542 1.66 -0.63 -38.98
C GLU A 542 1.18 -0.66 -37.52
N VAL A 543 1.14 -1.88 -36.98
CA VAL A 543 0.95 -2.12 -35.54
C VAL A 543 2.16 -2.90 -35.07
N HIS A 544 3.11 -2.20 -34.44
CA HIS A 544 4.38 -2.78 -34.02
C HIS A 544 4.54 -2.72 -32.51
N TRP A 545 5.02 -3.82 -31.94
CA TRP A 545 5.51 -3.81 -30.57
C TRP A 545 6.99 -3.44 -30.58
N ALA A 546 7.39 -2.47 -29.76
CA ALA A 546 8.81 -2.20 -29.55
C ALA A 546 9.37 -3.26 -28.59
N MET A 547 10.48 -3.91 -28.95
CA MET A 547 10.96 -5.10 -28.24
C MET A 547 12.44 -5.06 -27.87
N ARG A 548 12.73 -5.65 -26.71
CA ARG A 548 14.08 -6.05 -26.29
C ARG A 548 14.10 -7.53 -26.02
N ARG A 549 15.20 -8.17 -26.37
CA ARG A 549 15.44 -9.59 -26.17
C ARG A 549 16.72 -9.76 -25.37
N TRP A 550 16.67 -10.49 -24.27
CA TRP A 550 17.85 -10.97 -23.59
C TRP A 550 17.99 -12.47 -23.80
N VAL A 551 19.21 -12.91 -24.11
CA VAL A 551 19.53 -14.35 -24.20
C VAL A 551 20.29 -14.74 -22.94
N SER A 552 19.72 -15.66 -22.17
CA SER A 552 20.27 -16.02 -20.87
C SER A 552 21.66 -16.66 -20.99
N GLU A 553 22.58 -16.22 -20.15
CA GLU A 553 23.91 -16.81 -19.98
C GLU A 553 24.05 -17.68 -18.72
N VAL A 554 22.95 -17.92 -18.02
CA VAL A 554 22.91 -18.67 -16.75
C VAL A 554 21.86 -19.78 -16.77
N ASP A 555 22.10 -20.81 -15.95
CA ASP A 555 21.10 -21.85 -15.65
C ASP A 555 20.51 -21.62 -14.25
N GLY A 556 19.19 -21.73 -14.11
CA GLY A 556 18.49 -21.74 -12.81
C GLY A 556 17.46 -20.62 -12.66
N GLU A 557 17.09 -20.33 -11.41
CA GLU A 557 16.14 -19.26 -11.10
C GLU A 557 16.80 -17.89 -11.21
N VAL A 558 16.15 -16.98 -11.94
CA VAL A 558 16.48 -15.56 -12.03
C VAL A 558 15.30 -14.73 -11.55
N ARG A 559 15.60 -13.58 -10.94
CA ARG A 559 14.61 -12.56 -10.60
C ARG A 559 14.64 -11.45 -11.66
N VAL A 560 13.49 -11.06 -12.16
CA VAL A 560 13.29 -9.92 -13.07
C VAL A 560 12.59 -8.82 -12.27
N ASP A 561 13.33 -7.76 -11.92
CA ASP A 561 12.82 -6.56 -11.23
C ASP A 561 12.76 -5.41 -12.24
N GLY A 562 11.61 -4.74 -12.38
CA GLY A 562 11.43 -3.74 -13.42
C GLY A 562 10.25 -2.80 -13.21
N ILE A 563 10.07 -1.90 -14.16
CA ILE A 563 8.99 -0.91 -14.14
C ILE A 563 8.46 -0.70 -15.56
N LEU A 564 7.14 -0.76 -15.71
CA LEU A 564 6.40 -0.30 -16.88
C LEU A 564 5.74 1.04 -16.53
N ASN A 565 5.91 2.05 -17.37
CA ASN A 565 5.19 3.32 -17.21
C ASN A 565 4.96 3.97 -18.56
N ASN A 566 3.70 4.02 -18.98
CA ASN A 566 3.27 4.88 -20.09
C ASN A 566 3.32 6.33 -19.61
N ILE A 567 4.33 7.07 -20.10
CA ILE A 567 4.61 8.45 -19.71
C ILE A 567 3.88 9.47 -20.61
N SER A 568 3.13 8.99 -21.58
CA SER A 568 2.38 9.84 -22.49
C SER A 568 1.10 10.35 -21.81
N ALA A 569 0.95 11.67 -21.72
CA ALA A 569 -0.28 12.29 -21.18
C ALA A 569 -1.46 12.25 -22.18
N SER A 570 -1.23 11.77 -23.40
CA SER A 570 -2.24 11.63 -24.45
C SER A 570 -2.28 10.18 -24.85
N GLY A 571 -3.47 9.61 -24.97
CA GLY A 571 -3.65 8.25 -25.44
C GLY A 571 -4.45 7.34 -24.51
N ASP A 572 -4.52 6.06 -24.86
CA ASP A 572 -5.19 5.02 -24.08
C ASP A 572 -4.24 4.10 -23.28
N GLY A 573 -2.93 4.25 -23.50
CA GLY A 573 -1.86 3.62 -22.73
C GLY A 573 -1.07 2.59 -23.54
N THR A 574 -0.26 1.79 -22.85
CA THR A 574 0.44 0.65 -23.46
C THR A 574 0.32 -0.59 -22.59
N VAL A 575 0.54 -1.76 -23.19
CA VAL A 575 0.67 -3.03 -22.48
C VAL A 575 2.14 -3.45 -22.48
N GLY A 576 2.72 -3.62 -21.30
CA GLY A 576 4.01 -4.29 -21.17
C GLY A 576 3.80 -5.80 -21.17
N ARG A 577 4.65 -6.54 -21.87
CA ARG A 577 4.61 -8.01 -21.95
C ARG A 577 5.99 -8.62 -21.76
N ILE A 578 6.06 -9.79 -21.14
CA ILE A 578 7.29 -10.56 -20.96
C ILE A 578 7.05 -12.01 -21.38
N PHE A 579 7.92 -12.53 -22.23
CA PHE A 579 7.88 -13.91 -22.71
C PHE A 579 9.15 -14.65 -22.32
N LEU A 580 9.01 -15.91 -21.88
CA LEU A 580 10.12 -16.86 -21.70
C LEU A 580 10.02 -17.95 -22.76
N ASP A 581 11.01 -18.03 -23.63
CA ASP A 581 11.08 -19.00 -24.72
C ASP A 581 9.81 -18.99 -25.61
N GLY A 582 9.22 -17.80 -25.79
CA GLY A 582 7.99 -17.56 -26.56
C GLY A 582 6.68 -17.76 -25.79
N GLU A 583 6.72 -18.20 -24.54
CA GLU A 583 5.53 -18.30 -23.67
C GLU A 583 5.35 -17.01 -22.86
N GLU A 584 4.18 -16.38 -22.92
CA GLU A 584 3.89 -15.17 -22.11
C GLU A 584 3.86 -15.53 -20.62
N VAL A 585 4.76 -14.92 -19.84
CA VAL A 585 4.86 -15.13 -18.39
C VAL A 585 4.35 -13.93 -17.58
N TRP A 586 4.21 -12.77 -18.21
CA TRP A 586 3.67 -11.57 -17.58
C TRP A 586 3.12 -10.59 -18.61
N SER A 587 2.04 -9.90 -18.23
CA SER A 587 1.49 -8.77 -18.99
C SER A 587 0.78 -7.80 -18.06
N SER A 588 0.91 -6.49 -18.31
CA SER A 588 0.07 -5.48 -17.64
C SER A 588 -0.10 -4.24 -18.51
N ALA A 589 -1.28 -3.61 -18.42
CA ALA A 589 -1.52 -2.30 -19.02
C ALA A 589 -1.02 -1.16 -18.11
N SER A 590 -0.63 -0.05 -18.71
CA SER A 590 -0.24 1.19 -18.05
C SER A 590 -0.77 2.38 -18.84
N ASN A 591 -1.42 3.33 -18.16
CA ASN A 591 -1.82 4.63 -18.73
C ASN A 591 -1.56 5.73 -17.69
N GLY A 592 -0.38 6.34 -17.74
CA GLY A 592 0.07 7.37 -16.79
C GLY A 592 0.55 6.88 -15.42
N ASN A 593 0.20 5.67 -15.01
CA ASN A 593 0.63 5.08 -13.73
C ASN A 593 1.71 4.02 -13.93
N ALA A 594 2.76 4.06 -13.11
CA ALA A 594 3.79 3.04 -13.13
C ALA A 594 3.29 1.69 -12.57
N VAL A 595 3.67 0.60 -13.20
CA VAL A 595 3.38 -0.78 -12.82
C VAL A 595 4.70 -1.52 -12.57
N PRO A 596 4.97 -2.00 -11.34
CA PRO A 596 6.17 -2.76 -11.05
C PRO A 596 6.14 -4.15 -11.69
N VAL A 597 7.32 -4.64 -12.05
CA VAL A 597 7.55 -6.02 -12.49
C VAL A 597 8.40 -6.70 -11.43
N ASP A 598 7.93 -7.82 -10.89
CA ASP A 598 8.69 -8.67 -9.98
C ASP A 598 8.37 -10.14 -10.27
N LEU A 599 9.27 -10.83 -10.98
CA LEU A 599 9.08 -12.21 -11.42
C LEU A 599 10.26 -13.07 -11.03
N ILE A 600 9.97 -14.33 -10.68
CA ILE A 600 10.99 -15.38 -10.58
C ILE A 600 10.76 -16.36 -11.71
N LEU A 601 11.76 -16.50 -12.57
CA LEU A 601 11.72 -17.32 -13.78
C LEU A 601 12.83 -18.37 -13.72
N ASN A 602 12.55 -19.60 -14.12
CA ASN A 602 13.58 -20.62 -14.25
C ASN A 602 14.07 -20.68 -15.71
N VAL A 603 15.30 -20.24 -15.94
CA VAL A 603 15.94 -20.16 -17.25
C VAL A 603 17.02 -21.25 -17.42
N SER A 604 17.33 -21.56 -18.67
CA SER A 604 18.56 -22.30 -19.02
C SER A 604 19.49 -21.40 -19.82
N GLU A 605 20.78 -21.73 -19.89
CA GLU A 605 21.70 -21.06 -20.79
C GLU A 605 21.15 -21.14 -22.23
N GLY A 606 20.93 -19.98 -22.85
CA GLY A 606 20.31 -19.82 -24.16
C GLY A 606 18.79 -19.61 -24.15
N SER A 607 18.11 -19.65 -23.00
CA SER A 607 16.70 -19.24 -22.90
C SER A 607 16.54 -17.78 -23.33
N ILE A 608 15.41 -17.47 -23.98
CA ILE A 608 15.09 -16.16 -24.52
C ILE A 608 14.07 -15.48 -23.61
N LEU A 609 14.41 -14.30 -23.11
CA LEU A 609 13.47 -13.39 -22.47
C LEU A 609 13.17 -12.21 -23.40
N ASP A 610 11.93 -12.12 -23.85
CA ASP A 610 11.45 -11.01 -24.70
C ASP A 610 10.59 -10.06 -23.90
N PHE A 611 10.90 -8.77 -23.97
CA PHE A 611 10.20 -7.67 -23.32
C PHE A 611 9.58 -6.79 -24.39
N ALA A 612 8.25 -6.69 -24.41
CA ALA A 612 7.48 -6.00 -25.44
C ALA A 612 6.69 -4.83 -24.88
N ILE A 613 6.68 -3.72 -25.60
CA ILE A 613 5.76 -2.61 -25.43
C ILE A 613 4.73 -2.72 -26.55
N ASP A 614 3.50 -3.08 -26.19
CA ASP A 614 2.35 -3.27 -27.06
C ASP A 614 1.47 -2.01 -27.06
N PRO A 615 1.09 -1.47 -28.24
CA PRO A 615 0.26 -0.26 -28.34
C PRO A 615 -1.22 -0.47 -27.94
N ASP A 616 -1.67 -1.69 -27.63
CA ASP A 616 -3.08 -1.96 -27.33
C ASP A 616 -3.49 -1.64 -25.88
N GLY A 617 -3.21 -0.42 -25.41
CA GLY A 617 -3.45 0.01 -24.02
C GLY A 617 -4.90 -0.19 -23.55
N ALA A 618 -5.88 0.08 -24.43
CA ALA A 618 -7.30 -0.13 -24.14
C ALA A 618 -7.82 -1.57 -24.37
N GLY A 619 -6.99 -2.50 -24.85
CA GLY A 619 -7.41 -3.87 -25.15
C GLY A 619 -8.44 -3.94 -26.29
N ASN A 620 -8.25 -3.13 -27.33
CA ASN A 620 -9.12 -3.06 -28.50
C ASN A 620 -8.96 -4.28 -29.42
N PHE A 621 -7.80 -4.94 -29.40
CA PHE A 621 -7.54 -6.08 -30.26
C PHE A 621 -8.28 -7.33 -29.77
N ASN A 622 -9.01 -7.93 -30.69
CA ASN A 622 -9.62 -9.23 -30.53
C ASN A 622 -8.99 -10.20 -31.55
N PRO A 623 -8.23 -11.22 -31.12
CA PRO A 623 -7.59 -12.16 -32.04
C PRO A 623 -8.59 -12.99 -32.86
N ASP A 624 -9.84 -13.13 -32.40
CA ASP A 624 -10.90 -13.78 -33.18
C ASP A 624 -11.52 -12.88 -34.27
N ASP A 625 -11.24 -11.58 -34.22
CA ASP A 625 -11.69 -10.58 -35.20
C ASP A 625 -10.52 -9.74 -35.70
N PRO A 626 -9.83 -10.13 -36.80
CA PRO A 626 -8.65 -9.42 -37.29
C PRO A 626 -8.93 -7.97 -37.71
N PHE A 627 -10.19 -7.59 -37.94
CA PHE A 627 -10.55 -6.20 -38.22
C PHE A 627 -10.49 -5.28 -36.99
N SER A 628 -10.44 -5.85 -35.79
CA SER A 628 -10.23 -5.09 -34.56
C SER A 628 -8.82 -4.50 -34.47
N LEU A 629 -7.87 -5.02 -35.25
CA LEU A 629 -6.51 -4.47 -35.35
C LEU A 629 -6.51 -2.99 -35.81
N ASP A 630 -7.45 -2.62 -36.67
CA ASP A 630 -7.60 -1.23 -37.15
C ASP A 630 -8.12 -0.27 -36.05
N LEU A 631 -8.57 -0.80 -34.91
CA LEU A 631 -9.02 -0.01 -33.75
C LEU A 631 -7.87 0.39 -32.83
N ILE A 632 -6.70 -0.26 -32.95
CA ILE A 632 -5.47 0.18 -32.28
C ILE A 632 -4.98 1.43 -33.01
N ALA A 633 -5.44 2.60 -32.58
CA ALA A 633 -5.37 3.83 -33.35
C ALA A 633 -4.78 5.02 -32.58
N ASP A 634 -3.98 4.73 -31.56
CA ASP A 634 -3.24 5.76 -30.82
C ASP A 634 -1.97 6.19 -31.58
N GLY A 635 -1.53 7.41 -31.31
CA GLY A 635 -0.27 7.94 -31.82
C GLY A 635 0.69 8.37 -30.72
N SER A 636 0.37 8.26 -29.43
CA SER A 636 1.20 8.83 -28.37
C SER A 636 1.42 7.83 -27.24
N ASP A 637 2.46 7.00 -27.38
CA ASP A 637 2.65 5.79 -26.56
C ASP A 637 4.05 5.68 -25.96
N GLY A 638 4.72 6.82 -25.77
CA GLY A 638 6.01 6.87 -25.09
C GLY A 638 5.94 6.14 -23.76
N THR A 639 6.76 5.11 -23.61
CA THR A 639 6.70 4.18 -22.49
C THR A 639 8.09 3.91 -21.94
N THR A 640 8.26 4.04 -20.64
CA THR A 640 9.39 3.50 -19.89
C THR A 640 9.13 2.02 -19.65
N PHE A 641 10.06 1.16 -20.04
CA PHE A 641 10.01 -0.26 -19.73
C PHE A 641 11.43 -0.77 -19.55
N SER A 642 11.85 -0.88 -18.28
CA SER A 642 13.22 -1.18 -17.90
C SER A 642 13.26 -2.22 -16.79
N PHE A 643 14.30 -3.05 -16.82
CA PHE A 643 14.46 -4.22 -15.98
C PHE A 643 15.92 -4.47 -15.63
N VAL A 644 16.07 -5.11 -14.47
CA VAL A 644 17.26 -5.75 -13.99
C VAL A 644 16.96 -7.24 -13.84
N ILE A 645 17.80 -8.07 -14.44
CA ILE A 645 17.75 -9.53 -14.31
C ILE A 645 18.90 -9.92 -13.40
N GLY A 646 18.61 -10.59 -12.30
CA GLY A 646 19.62 -11.02 -11.34
C GLY A 646 19.31 -12.38 -10.74
N ASN A 647 20.15 -12.80 -9.79
CA ASN A 647 19.90 -14.03 -9.04
C ASN A 647 18.71 -13.89 -8.09
N VAL A 648 18.07 -15.01 -7.77
CA VAL A 648 17.08 -15.04 -6.69
C VAL A 648 17.78 -14.96 -5.33
N ASN A 649 17.66 -13.83 -4.67
CA ASN A 649 18.16 -13.60 -3.32
C ASN A 649 17.06 -13.90 -2.28
N ARG A 650 16.84 -15.18 -1.99
CA ARG A 650 15.81 -15.62 -1.04
C ARG A 650 16.23 -15.29 0.39
N PHE A 651 15.38 -14.55 1.09
CA PHE A 651 15.55 -14.30 2.52
C PHE A 651 15.12 -15.54 3.31
N THR A 652 15.89 -15.87 4.34
CA THR A 652 15.51 -16.86 5.34
C THR A 652 15.50 -16.16 6.68
N ALA A 653 14.31 -16.05 7.28
CA ALA A 653 14.18 -15.60 8.66
C ALA A 653 14.96 -16.57 9.55
N THR A 654 15.95 -16.06 10.28
CA THR A 654 16.74 -16.84 11.23
C THR A 654 16.69 -16.18 12.58
N GLY A 655 16.21 -16.92 13.58
CA GLY A 655 15.78 -16.37 14.85
C GLY A 655 14.31 -16.73 15.08
N GLY A 656 13.92 -16.79 16.35
CA GLY A 656 12.58 -17.09 16.82
C GLY A 656 12.51 -16.68 18.29
N GLY A 657 11.55 -15.88 18.73
CA GLY A 657 10.88 -14.81 18.00
C GLY A 657 11.17 -13.49 18.72
N LEU A 658 10.28 -12.51 18.55
CA LEU A 658 10.19 -11.39 19.48
C LEU A 658 10.27 -11.92 20.93
N THR A 659 10.85 -11.18 21.88
CA THR A 659 10.77 -11.57 23.29
C THR A 659 9.30 -11.82 23.63
N GLY A 660 8.95 -13.05 24.02
CA GLY A 660 7.57 -13.45 24.27
C GLY A 660 6.92 -14.33 23.18
N ASP A 661 7.42 -14.35 21.94
CA ASP A 661 6.92 -15.23 20.88
C ASP A 661 7.37 -16.67 21.16
N PHE A 662 6.51 -17.39 21.87
CA PHE A 662 6.77 -18.73 22.38
C PHE A 662 6.25 -19.81 21.44
N ASN A 663 5.26 -19.48 20.60
CA ASN A 663 4.70 -20.40 19.63
C ASN A 663 5.48 -20.38 18.28
N ASN A 664 6.37 -19.40 18.10
CA ASN A 664 7.19 -19.13 16.91
C ASN A 664 6.34 -18.83 15.66
N ASP A 665 5.24 -18.10 15.83
CA ASP A 665 4.40 -17.63 14.73
C ASP A 665 4.81 -16.25 14.19
N GLY A 666 5.78 -15.59 14.83
CA GLY A 666 6.32 -14.30 14.39
C GLY A 666 5.65 -13.08 15.01
N SER A 667 4.64 -13.28 15.86
CA SER A 667 3.94 -12.22 16.59
C SER A 667 3.99 -12.50 18.11
N VAL A 668 3.81 -11.46 18.94
CA VAL A 668 3.65 -11.62 20.40
C VAL A 668 2.21 -11.31 20.75
N THR A 669 1.41 -12.36 20.96
CA THR A 669 -0.04 -12.22 21.21
C THR A 669 -0.46 -13.04 22.42
N THR A 670 -1.74 -13.01 22.77
CA THR A 670 -2.29 -13.91 23.81
C THR A 670 -2.16 -15.40 23.46
N ALA A 671 -1.95 -15.75 22.19
CA ALA A 671 -1.65 -17.12 21.77
C ALA A 671 -0.31 -17.64 22.33
N ASP A 672 0.63 -16.76 22.65
CA ASP A 672 1.88 -17.14 23.31
C ASP A 672 1.69 -17.46 24.79
N LEU A 673 0.70 -16.83 25.43
CA LEU A 673 0.31 -17.15 26.81
C LEU A 673 -0.29 -18.55 26.91
N ASP A 674 -0.94 -19.05 25.85
CA ASP A 674 -1.46 -20.43 25.81
C ASP A 674 -0.34 -21.49 25.87
N VAL A 675 0.90 -21.13 25.52
CA VAL A 675 2.06 -22.03 25.56
C VAL A 675 3.07 -21.66 26.64
N MET A 676 2.88 -20.55 27.36
CA MET A 676 3.77 -20.07 28.41
C MET A 676 3.72 -20.98 29.65
N VAL A 677 4.89 -21.37 30.18
CA VAL A 677 4.98 -22.24 31.38
C VAL A 677 5.91 -21.64 32.43
N LEU A 678 5.33 -21.19 33.54
CA LEU A 678 6.10 -20.67 34.68
C LEU A 678 7.04 -21.74 35.26
N GLY A 679 8.24 -21.32 35.66
CA GLY A 679 9.31 -22.17 36.17
C GLY A 679 10.17 -22.83 35.10
N ASN A 680 9.85 -22.66 33.82
CA ASN A 680 10.73 -23.07 32.71
C ASN A 680 11.50 -21.85 32.19
N ALA A 681 12.83 -21.90 32.29
CA ALA A 681 13.72 -20.80 31.90
C ALA A 681 13.66 -20.41 30.41
N ALA A 682 12.95 -21.17 29.56
CA ALA A 682 12.66 -20.76 28.19
C ALA A 682 11.65 -19.59 28.10
N TYR A 683 10.89 -19.31 29.17
CA TYR A 683 9.87 -18.28 29.23
C TYR A 683 10.26 -17.09 30.13
N ASP A 684 11.55 -16.96 30.44
CA ASP A 684 12.12 -15.84 31.22
C ASP A 684 12.32 -14.64 30.29
N VAL A 685 11.28 -13.80 30.18
CA VAL A 685 11.30 -12.59 29.34
C VAL A 685 11.94 -11.40 30.04
N THR A 686 12.04 -11.43 31.38
CA THR A 686 12.69 -10.38 32.16
C THR A 686 14.21 -10.53 32.22
N GLY A 687 14.73 -11.72 31.90
CA GLY A 687 16.16 -12.04 31.87
C GLY A 687 16.80 -12.16 33.25
N ASP A 688 15.99 -12.37 34.29
CA ASP A 688 16.46 -12.39 35.68
C ASP A 688 16.94 -13.78 36.16
N GLY A 689 16.74 -14.80 35.31
CA GLY A 689 17.12 -16.19 35.53
C GLY A 689 16.00 -17.08 36.07
N ALA A 690 14.76 -16.58 36.19
CA ALA A 690 13.59 -17.33 36.58
C ALA A 690 12.36 -16.91 35.75
N ALA A 691 11.60 -17.87 35.23
CA ALA A 691 10.28 -17.60 34.66
C ALA A 691 9.22 -17.62 35.78
N ASP A 692 8.75 -16.45 36.22
CA ASP A 692 7.78 -16.30 37.30
C ASP A 692 6.68 -15.25 36.98
N ALA A 693 5.97 -14.79 38.01
CA ALA A 693 4.88 -13.83 37.83
C ALA A 693 5.35 -12.47 37.26
N ALA A 694 6.64 -12.12 37.40
CA ALA A 694 7.22 -10.95 36.76
C ALA A 694 7.24 -11.10 35.25
N ASP A 695 7.56 -12.29 34.73
CA ASP A 695 7.55 -12.60 33.30
C ASP A 695 6.14 -12.59 32.72
N LEU A 696 5.16 -13.16 33.44
CA LEU A 696 3.76 -13.06 33.03
C LEU A 696 3.30 -11.59 32.95
N SER A 697 3.68 -10.78 33.95
CA SER A 697 3.37 -9.35 33.96
C SER A 697 4.03 -8.61 32.79
N GLU A 698 5.29 -8.91 32.48
CA GLU A 698 6.03 -8.33 31.35
C GLU A 698 5.39 -8.72 30.02
N MET A 699 5.05 -10.00 29.87
CA MET A 699 4.39 -10.55 28.69
C MET A 699 3.05 -9.85 28.42
N VAL A 700 2.17 -9.81 29.41
CA VAL A 700 0.83 -9.23 29.27
C VAL A 700 0.89 -7.70 29.10
N THR A 701 1.70 -7.01 29.92
CA THR A 701 1.65 -5.54 29.99
C THR A 701 2.50 -4.85 28.93
N ASN A 702 3.72 -5.35 28.68
CA ASN A 702 4.73 -4.63 27.89
C ASN A 702 4.98 -5.26 26.52
N LEU A 703 4.81 -6.58 26.38
CA LEU A 703 5.06 -7.27 25.11
C LEU A 703 3.78 -7.37 24.27
N ILE A 704 2.69 -7.87 24.85
CA ILE A 704 1.38 -7.94 24.18
C ILE A 704 0.63 -6.60 24.27
N GLY A 705 0.77 -5.89 25.40
CA GLY A 705 0.05 -4.63 25.63
C GLY A 705 -1.44 -4.81 25.89
N THR A 706 -1.83 -5.86 26.62
CA THR A 706 -3.22 -6.15 27.02
C THR A 706 -3.36 -6.36 28.54
N TRP A 707 -4.53 -6.74 29.04
CA TRP A 707 -4.85 -7.00 30.45
C TRP A 707 -4.84 -8.50 30.80
N ILE A 708 -4.49 -8.82 32.05
CA ILE A 708 -4.76 -10.13 32.65
C ILE A 708 -6.28 -10.29 32.72
N GLY A 709 -6.80 -11.27 31.98
CA GLY A 709 -8.22 -11.48 31.81
C GLY A 709 -8.70 -11.37 30.37
N ASP A 710 -7.95 -10.68 29.51
CA ASP A 710 -8.22 -10.60 28.07
C ASP A 710 -7.96 -11.97 27.42
N SER A 711 -9.02 -12.71 27.15
CA SER A 711 -8.98 -14.08 26.67
C SER A 711 -9.15 -14.18 25.16
N ASN A 712 -9.69 -13.15 24.50
CA ASN A 712 -9.85 -13.09 23.05
C ASN A 712 -8.73 -12.30 22.34
N GLY A 713 -7.88 -11.61 23.09
CA GLY A 713 -6.77 -10.82 22.58
C GLY A 713 -7.18 -9.49 21.94
N ASP A 714 -8.37 -8.97 22.26
CA ASP A 714 -8.87 -7.70 21.69
C ASP A 714 -8.28 -6.44 22.37
N GLY A 715 -7.43 -6.63 23.38
CA GLY A 715 -6.79 -5.57 24.14
C GLY A 715 -7.59 -5.13 25.36
N GLU A 716 -8.84 -5.57 25.53
CA GLU A 716 -9.72 -5.25 26.64
C GLU A 716 -9.87 -6.43 27.61
N PHE A 717 -10.11 -6.15 28.90
CA PHE A 717 -10.66 -7.15 29.81
C PHE A 717 -12.10 -6.76 30.15
N SER A 718 -13.06 -7.46 29.57
CA SER A 718 -14.48 -7.11 29.57
C SER A 718 -15.38 -8.29 29.91
N SER A 719 -16.69 -8.04 29.92
CA SER A 719 -17.68 -9.12 30.02
C SER A 719 -17.62 -10.12 28.84
N GLY A 720 -17.06 -9.73 27.68
CA GLY A 720 -16.85 -10.61 26.53
C GLY A 720 -15.93 -11.78 26.85
N ASP A 721 -14.82 -11.52 27.54
CA ASP A 721 -13.87 -12.54 27.99
C ASP A 721 -14.51 -13.57 28.91
N PHE A 722 -15.34 -13.09 29.85
CA PHE A 722 -16.08 -13.98 30.73
C PHE A 722 -17.05 -14.89 29.95
N VAL A 723 -17.74 -14.35 28.94
CA VAL A 723 -18.61 -15.16 28.08
C VAL A 723 -17.82 -16.24 27.37
N GLN A 724 -16.64 -15.93 26.85
CA GLN A 724 -15.74 -16.89 26.23
C GLN A 724 -15.33 -18.00 27.20
N VAL A 725 -14.66 -17.66 28.31
CA VAL A 725 -14.06 -18.68 29.21
C VAL A 725 -15.11 -19.52 29.92
N PHE A 726 -16.29 -18.95 30.25
CA PHE A 726 -17.40 -19.74 30.78
C PHE A 726 -18.10 -20.58 29.71
N GLY A 727 -18.04 -20.18 28.44
CA GLY A 727 -18.48 -20.97 27.30
C GLY A 727 -17.70 -22.28 27.14
N VAL A 728 -16.39 -22.25 27.46
CA VAL A 728 -15.53 -23.45 27.46
C VAL A 728 -15.93 -24.43 28.57
N GLY A 729 -16.41 -23.92 29.71
CA GLY A 729 -16.99 -24.73 30.80
C GLY A 729 -15.98 -25.41 31.72
N LYS A 730 -14.73 -24.93 31.79
CA LYS A 730 -13.64 -25.50 32.61
C LYS A 730 -13.54 -24.94 34.03
N PHE A 731 -14.29 -23.88 34.36
CA PHE A 731 -14.23 -23.22 35.67
C PHE A 731 -14.47 -24.18 36.85
N GLU A 732 -13.51 -24.28 37.76
CA GLU A 732 -13.56 -25.12 38.98
C GLU A 732 -13.79 -26.62 38.70
N THR A 733 -13.39 -27.09 37.51
CA THR A 733 -13.51 -28.50 37.12
C THR A 733 -12.25 -29.33 37.42
N GLY A 734 -11.09 -28.67 37.52
CA GLY A 734 -9.77 -29.32 37.57
C GLY A 734 -9.34 -29.90 36.22
N GLU A 735 -10.01 -29.56 35.13
CA GLU A 735 -9.52 -29.80 33.77
C GLU A 735 -8.47 -28.74 33.41
N ALA A 736 -7.47 -29.15 32.62
CA ALA A 736 -6.43 -28.23 32.17
C ALA A 736 -7.03 -27.12 31.29
N ALA A 737 -6.67 -25.87 31.57
CA ALA A 737 -7.07 -24.70 30.81
C ALA A 737 -5.83 -23.98 30.27
N THR A 738 -5.97 -23.36 29.11
CA THR A 738 -5.01 -22.38 28.58
C THR A 738 -5.44 -20.95 28.96
N TRP A 739 -4.66 -19.94 28.55
CA TRP A 739 -4.99 -18.53 28.80
C TRP A 739 -6.35 -18.16 28.19
N SER A 740 -6.56 -18.51 26.92
CA SER A 740 -7.82 -18.29 26.19
C SER A 740 -9.01 -19.08 26.75
N GLU A 741 -8.76 -20.03 27.65
CA GLU A 741 -9.77 -20.83 28.35
C GLU A 741 -9.92 -20.45 29.84
N GLY A 742 -9.16 -19.46 30.33
CA GLY A 742 -9.31 -18.84 31.65
C GLY A 742 -8.16 -19.03 32.65
N ASP A 743 -7.06 -19.70 32.28
CA ASP A 743 -5.87 -19.84 33.14
C ASP A 743 -5.02 -18.55 33.14
N TRP A 744 -5.49 -17.53 33.84
CA TRP A 744 -4.89 -16.19 33.85
C TRP A 744 -3.74 -16.02 34.85
N ASN A 745 -3.42 -17.07 35.62
CA ASN A 745 -2.25 -17.10 36.50
C ASN A 745 -1.18 -18.14 36.07
N LEU A 746 -1.44 -18.88 34.98
CA LEU A 746 -0.61 -19.94 34.41
C LEU A 746 -0.29 -21.09 35.39
N ASP A 747 -1.24 -21.45 36.25
CA ASP A 747 -1.14 -22.60 37.15
C ASP A 747 -1.71 -23.91 36.57
N GLY A 748 -2.31 -23.81 35.38
CA GLY A 748 -2.83 -24.91 34.57
C GLY A 748 -4.32 -25.18 34.77
N GLU A 749 -5.02 -24.45 35.65
CA GLU A 749 -6.44 -24.67 35.95
C GLU A 749 -7.23 -23.36 36.01
N PHE A 750 -8.36 -23.28 35.29
CA PHE A 750 -9.26 -22.12 35.42
C PHE A 750 -10.09 -22.20 36.71
N THR A 751 -9.74 -21.41 37.72
CA THR A 751 -10.37 -21.41 39.04
C THR A 751 -10.57 -19.99 39.60
N THR A 752 -11.06 -19.90 40.84
CA THR A 752 -11.22 -18.60 41.51
C THR A 752 -9.90 -17.83 41.67
N SER A 753 -8.72 -18.48 41.64
CA SER A 753 -7.44 -17.77 41.73
C SER A 753 -7.12 -16.94 40.50
N ASP A 754 -7.61 -17.32 39.31
CA ASP A 754 -7.46 -16.57 38.06
C ASP A 754 -8.24 -15.26 38.12
N PHE A 755 -9.44 -15.30 38.69
CA PHE A 755 -10.20 -14.08 38.99
C PHE A 755 -9.44 -13.18 39.95
N VAL A 756 -8.78 -13.75 40.96
CA VAL A 756 -7.96 -12.95 41.87
C VAL A 756 -6.79 -12.32 41.11
N ALA A 757 -6.14 -13.04 40.18
CA ALA A 757 -5.06 -12.50 39.35
C ALA A 757 -5.55 -11.31 38.49
N ALA A 758 -6.58 -11.53 37.68
CA ALA A 758 -7.16 -10.52 36.78
C ALA A 758 -7.72 -9.29 37.54
N PHE A 759 -8.50 -9.50 38.61
CA PHE A 759 -9.07 -8.39 39.38
C PHE A 759 -8.05 -7.67 40.27
N THR A 760 -6.90 -8.28 40.58
CA THR A 760 -5.81 -7.59 41.29
C THR A 760 -5.10 -6.59 40.39
N GLU A 761 -5.00 -6.89 39.09
CA GLU A 761 -4.47 -5.94 38.11
C GLU A 761 -5.42 -4.77 37.86
N GLY A 762 -6.74 -5.04 37.85
CA GLY A 762 -7.78 -4.00 37.89
C GLY A 762 -8.18 -3.40 36.54
N GLY A 763 -7.90 -4.10 35.43
CA GLY A 763 -8.23 -3.68 34.06
C GLY A 763 -9.70 -3.83 33.64
N TYR A 764 -10.54 -4.47 34.46
CA TYR A 764 -11.91 -4.83 34.07
C TYR A 764 -12.79 -3.63 33.68
N GLU A 765 -13.31 -3.65 32.46
CA GLU A 765 -14.20 -2.62 31.86
C GLU A 765 -13.54 -1.22 31.79
N LEU A 766 -12.21 -1.16 31.63
CA LEU A 766 -11.47 0.09 31.40
C LEU A 766 -11.21 0.39 29.91
N GLY A 767 -11.65 -0.49 29.01
CA GLY A 767 -11.36 -0.43 27.57
C GLY A 767 -10.00 -1.03 27.21
N PRO A 768 -9.52 -0.83 25.96
CA PRO A 768 -8.27 -1.40 25.52
C PRO A 768 -7.15 -0.84 26.38
N ARG A 769 -6.28 -1.72 26.87
CA ARG A 769 -5.02 -1.25 27.45
C ARG A 769 -4.36 -0.45 26.34
N ALA A 770 -4.01 0.80 26.60
CA ALA A 770 -3.29 1.59 25.63
C ALA A 770 -2.03 0.78 25.29
N GLY A 771 -2.02 0.14 24.10
CA GLY A 771 -0.88 -0.59 23.59
C GLY A 771 0.33 0.30 23.77
N VAL A 772 1.46 -0.29 24.15
CA VAL A 772 2.61 0.39 24.76
C VAL A 772 3.14 1.52 23.86
N SER A 773 2.43 2.65 23.85
CA SER A 773 3.03 3.95 23.81
C SER A 773 3.93 3.95 25.02
N ALA A 774 5.24 3.93 24.79
CA ALA A 774 6.21 4.29 25.81
C ALA A 774 5.63 5.49 26.59
N VAL A 775 5.22 5.25 27.84
CA VAL A 775 4.27 6.10 28.57
C VAL A 775 4.79 7.55 28.71
N PRO A 776 3.92 8.57 28.57
CA PRO A 776 4.27 9.97 28.81
C PRO A 776 4.63 10.28 30.29
N GLU A 777 5.79 10.91 30.45
CA GLU A 777 6.40 11.72 31.53
C GLU A 777 5.88 11.70 32.99
N PRO A 778 6.77 11.68 34.01
CA PRO A 778 6.40 12.17 35.33
C PRO A 778 6.35 13.70 35.38
N THR A 779 5.12 14.21 35.47
CA THR A 779 4.75 15.55 35.95
C THR A 779 5.64 16.10 37.09
N GLY A 780 6.66 16.89 36.73
CA GLY A 780 7.57 17.57 37.67
C GLY A 780 6.99 18.79 38.41
N PHE A 781 5.73 19.18 38.17
CA PHE A 781 5.21 20.47 38.64
C PHE A 781 4.50 20.48 40.01
N VAL A 782 4.22 19.32 40.63
CA VAL A 782 3.50 19.28 41.93
C VAL A 782 4.39 18.90 43.14
N VAL A 783 5.58 18.32 42.92
CA VAL A 783 6.49 17.94 44.03
C VAL A 783 7.61 18.98 44.28
N LEU A 784 7.89 19.90 43.35
CA LEU A 784 8.93 20.93 43.55
C LEU A 784 8.45 22.18 44.33
N LEU A 785 7.13 22.48 44.34
CA LEU A 785 6.58 23.67 45.02
C LEU A 785 6.37 23.49 46.54
N THR A 786 6.32 22.26 47.05
CA THR A 786 6.32 21.98 48.49
C THR A 786 7.73 21.81 49.07
N SER A 787 8.74 21.63 48.21
CA SER A 787 10.15 21.44 48.57
C SER A 787 10.95 22.74 48.66
N LEU A 788 10.52 23.81 47.98
CA LEU A 788 11.21 25.12 47.98
C LEU A 788 10.73 26.12 49.05
N CYS A 789 9.67 25.81 49.80
CA CYS A 789 9.30 26.56 51.01
C CYS A 789 10.08 26.12 52.27
N GLY A 790 10.88 25.05 52.22
CA GLY A 790 11.64 24.50 53.35
C GLY A 790 13.09 24.96 53.50
N LEU A 791 13.68 25.62 52.48
CA LEU A 791 15.11 26.00 52.47
C LEU A 791 15.31 27.52 52.32
N THR A 792 14.58 28.31 53.09
CA THR A 792 15.11 29.61 53.53
C THR A 792 16.08 29.36 54.69
N MET A 793 17.25 30.01 54.65
CA MET A 793 18.30 30.10 55.70
C MET A 793 19.59 29.32 55.39
N PHE A 794 20.55 29.93 54.68
CA PHE A 794 21.93 30.14 55.17
C PHE A 794 22.76 31.06 54.24
N ARG A 795 22.84 32.34 54.65
CA ARG A 795 23.99 33.28 54.61
C ARG A 795 24.67 33.65 53.27
N ARG A 796 24.53 34.89 52.78
CA ARG A 796 25.34 36.11 53.12
C ARG A 796 26.87 35.97 52.92
N ARG A 797 27.45 36.64 51.91
CA ARG A 797 28.08 38.00 51.99
C ARG A 797 29.03 38.32 50.82
N ARG A 798 28.88 39.58 50.38
CA ARG A 798 29.76 40.49 49.61
C ARG A 798 29.72 40.40 48.10
#